data_AF-A0A329SLG2-F1
#
_entry.id   AF-A0A329SLG2-F1
#
_cell.length_a   1.000
_cell.length_b   1.000
_cell.length_c   1.000
_cell.angle_alpha   90.00
_cell.angle_beta   90.00
_cell.angle_gamma   90.00
#
_symmetry.space_group_name_H-M   'P 1'
#
loop_
_entity.id
_entity.type
_entity.pdbx_description
1 polymer ?
#
loop_
_entity_poly.entity_id
_entity_poly.type
_entity_poly.pdbx_seq_one_letter_code
_entity_poly.pdbx_strand_id
1 'polypeptide(L)'
;MEAATAAAAGVGIDVPTTLSATEQVSGSAALSDGASTNPIASPEVAGAASEASADSAGRRTQQRTNYSVKKKRELIALAQIAGVREVCRMEGIPRRTLRHWLDDADKINSFEGPDTRKSIGRSGRREILPFGRELSAFLEEGRREGRDMTSSHMIDYIRQNHAQWLEGYMTGKKSAESGQAALARLCQRFVERHGFTQAGSATGSARSSTTTTMTSSNTTAATSRAPATQSTEPVPPSRELQTAAMPSNSLECEPDDDTPLLFGLDIGTTAIKCVLVKAGGGQTVAMANVSLSDVAVPTRPGEDVVESRIGVQNVGQVLLAVQRAVKLLPETARRRVTSVGICGQMHGIVWWCSRAAHEAAERLLATGGHKDDDTYEPMWSELITWQDQRCSPAFLESCREKIARSKTSGNASPPSRIAAGYGLASFAHTLENSPRTLVGMDACGTIHDFVAFVLCGHTLPSETFMDTTDAHSWGGLNLQTQTWDPRVLRALRIPSSMLPAVKKPGTCIGHSSAGYAGFGLPANKPVCVPMGDHPCSVLAALSQRQSQPGSESNLTLVNIGTSAQMAMVLTGSDVAKLSSSAENTSQDQDNSSFEVRPFLFEDRFLGVAASLSGGNTFAWLVQQWQQWIEEMGLTQANNDGDEEQAAQLEGEIYARLIGLGLQREDTELTFVPTLNGERADPDATGSITNLRMNNWSMGDISAALCRGLVDNLFAMIPTELQPLVSMQPMIGTGNALVRNELLQRFLQRRLAQPQGLHLQTAADAAVGAALTPSLLDGRPVVLNV
;
A
#
# COMPACT_ATOMS: atom_id res chain seq x y z
N MET A 1 15.94 72.50 -5.59
CA MET A 1 16.15 72.19 -7.02
C MET A 1 15.01 71.29 -7.44
N GLU A 2 13.84 71.92 -7.56
CA GLU A 2 13.19 72.28 -8.84
C GLU A 2 12.32 71.09 -9.31
N ALA A 3 11.02 71.08 -8.99
CA ALA A 3 9.92 71.75 -9.74
C ALA A 3 9.53 70.91 -10.99
N ALA A 4 8.27 70.65 -11.37
CA ALA A 4 6.97 71.17 -10.98
C ALA A 4 5.83 70.28 -11.60
N THR A 5 4.63 70.31 -10.99
CA THR A 5 3.24 70.51 -11.54
C THR A 5 2.83 69.91 -12.91
N ALA A 6 1.60 69.47 -13.23
CA ALA A 6 0.19 69.75 -12.85
C ALA A 6 -0.69 68.61 -13.44
N ALA A 7 -1.77 68.07 -12.84
CA ALA A 7 -3.14 68.59 -12.60
C ALA A 7 -3.99 68.94 -13.86
N ALA A 8 -5.07 68.16 -14.09
CA ALA A 8 -6.44 68.55 -14.57
C ALA A 8 -7.18 67.27 -15.05
N ALA A 9 -8.23 66.75 -14.41
CA ALA A 9 -9.61 67.25 -14.22
C ALA A 9 -10.52 67.12 -15.47
N GLY A 10 -11.40 66.09 -15.45
CA GLY A 10 -12.83 66.18 -15.75
C GLY A 10 -13.31 66.22 -17.21
N VAL A 11 -14.27 65.36 -17.54
CA VAL A 11 -15.62 65.69 -18.08
C VAL A 11 -16.29 64.37 -18.51
N GLY A 12 -17.47 64.08 -17.96
CA GLY A 12 -18.36 63.03 -18.45
C GLY A 12 -19.40 63.61 -19.42
N ILE A 13 -19.90 62.78 -20.34
CA ILE A 13 -21.17 62.98 -21.06
C ILE A 13 -21.81 61.61 -21.36
N ASP A 14 -23.10 61.53 -21.05
CA ASP A 14 -24.06 60.44 -21.26
C ASP A 14 -24.66 60.39 -22.68
N VAL A 15 -24.90 59.16 -23.20
CA VAL A 15 -26.11 58.62 -23.93
C VAL A 15 -26.42 59.28 -25.32
N PRO A 16 -27.02 58.63 -26.38
CA PRO A 16 -28.11 57.67 -26.28
C PRO A 16 -28.35 56.58 -27.38
N THR A 17 -29.19 55.60 -27.00
CA THR A 17 -30.29 54.85 -27.71
C THR A 17 -30.21 54.35 -29.17
N THR A 18 -30.55 53.03 -29.27
CA THR A 18 -31.50 52.32 -30.18
C THR A 18 -31.35 52.37 -31.71
N LEU A 19 -31.41 51.19 -32.34
CA LEU A 19 -32.47 50.85 -33.31
C LEU A 19 -32.47 49.35 -33.68
N SER A 20 -33.67 48.78 -33.68
CA SER A 20 -34.04 47.46 -34.17
C SER A 20 -34.16 47.43 -35.70
N ALA A 21 -33.92 46.28 -36.32
CA ALA A 21 -34.57 45.90 -37.57
C ALA A 21 -34.74 44.37 -37.63
N THR A 22 -35.99 43.95 -37.59
CA THR A 22 -36.52 42.65 -38.02
C THR A 22 -37.05 42.77 -39.44
N GLU A 23 -36.88 41.76 -40.28
CA GLU A 23 -37.86 41.26 -41.27
C GLU A 23 -37.34 39.90 -41.77
N GLN A 24 -38.06 38.80 -41.46
CA GLN A 24 -39.07 38.13 -42.30
C GLN A 24 -38.45 37.38 -43.49
N VAL A 25 -38.88 36.22 -43.98
CA VAL A 25 -39.94 35.20 -43.76
C VAL A 25 -39.71 34.22 -44.94
N SER A 26 -40.05 32.93 -44.78
CA SER A 26 -40.55 31.95 -45.79
C SER A 26 -39.87 30.59 -45.56
N GLY A 27 -40.54 29.46 -45.35
CA GLY A 27 -41.97 29.16 -45.41
C GLY A 27 -42.19 27.75 -45.96
N SER A 28 -42.57 26.80 -45.08
CA SER A 28 -43.29 25.53 -45.33
C SER A 28 -42.55 24.42 -46.12
N ALA A 29 -42.83 23.12 -45.95
CA ALA A 29 -43.98 22.46 -45.36
C ALA A 29 -43.63 21.08 -44.78
N ALA A 30 -44.37 20.70 -43.74
CA ALA A 30 -44.49 19.35 -43.20
C ALA A 30 -45.60 18.56 -43.91
N LEU A 31 -45.65 17.24 -43.70
CA LEU A 31 -46.79 16.28 -43.64
C LEU A 31 -46.16 14.87 -43.59
N SER A 32 -46.12 14.13 -42.46
CA SER A 32 -47.14 13.41 -41.68
C SER A 32 -47.50 12.00 -42.19
N ASP A 33 -47.45 11.06 -41.23
CA ASP A 33 -48.20 9.80 -41.06
C ASP A 33 -47.89 8.52 -41.88
N GLY A 34 -47.84 7.40 -41.13
CA GLY A 34 -48.33 6.11 -41.62
C GLY A 34 -47.49 4.86 -41.29
N ALA A 35 -47.77 4.27 -40.13
CA ALA A 35 -47.65 2.85 -39.72
C ALA A 35 -47.08 1.78 -40.68
N SER A 36 -46.21 0.88 -40.16
CA SER A 36 -46.49 -0.58 -40.03
C SER A 36 -45.24 -1.41 -39.65
N THR A 37 -45.32 -2.07 -38.50
CA THR A 37 -45.00 -3.50 -38.25
C THR A 37 -44.03 -4.25 -39.18
N ASN A 38 -42.84 -4.63 -38.69
CA ASN A 38 -42.50 -5.99 -38.20
C ASN A 38 -40.97 -6.25 -38.18
N PRO A 39 -40.50 -7.13 -37.28
CA PRO A 39 -39.09 -7.39 -37.02
C PRO A 39 -38.53 -8.53 -37.89
N ILE A 40 -37.24 -8.49 -38.21
CA ILE A 40 -36.48 -9.59 -38.85
C ILE A 40 -35.38 -9.96 -37.84
N ALA A 41 -35.59 -10.97 -36.99
CA ALA A 41 -35.45 -12.41 -37.23
C ALA A 41 -33.98 -12.89 -37.18
N SER A 42 -33.68 -13.52 -36.03
CA SER A 42 -32.59 -14.45 -35.77
C SER A 42 -32.66 -15.68 -36.69
N PRO A 43 -31.55 -16.39 -36.97
CA PRO A 43 -31.63 -17.75 -37.44
C PRO A 43 -31.59 -18.73 -36.25
N GLU A 44 -32.71 -19.43 -36.06
CA GLU A 44 -32.77 -20.71 -35.35
C GLU A 44 -32.03 -21.79 -36.16
N VAL A 45 -31.34 -22.70 -35.48
CA VAL A 45 -31.37 -24.12 -35.86
C VAL A 45 -31.61 -24.95 -34.61
N ALA A 46 -32.73 -25.67 -34.67
CA ALA A 46 -33.30 -26.57 -33.70
C ALA A 46 -32.46 -27.83 -33.42
N GLY A 47 -32.71 -28.44 -32.27
CA GLY A 47 -32.15 -29.76 -31.92
C GLY A 47 -32.59 -30.30 -30.56
N ALA A 48 -33.90 -30.53 -30.41
CA ALA A 48 -34.59 -31.48 -29.52
C ALA A 48 -33.98 -31.87 -28.15
N ALA A 49 -34.74 -31.55 -27.09
CA ALA A 49 -34.64 -32.18 -25.79
C ALA A 49 -35.28 -33.59 -25.80
N SER A 50 -34.64 -34.53 -25.11
CA SER A 50 -35.20 -35.81 -24.68
C SER A 50 -34.83 -35.97 -23.21
N GLU A 51 -35.84 -35.91 -22.35
CA GLU A 51 -35.73 -36.25 -20.92
C GLU A 51 -35.39 -37.74 -20.75
N ALA A 52 -34.43 -38.04 -19.87
CA ALA A 52 -34.34 -39.33 -19.20
C ALA A 52 -33.78 -39.11 -17.78
N SER A 53 -34.47 -39.71 -16.81
CA SER A 53 -34.28 -39.56 -15.38
C SER A 53 -33.08 -40.32 -14.80
N ALA A 54 -32.60 -39.81 -13.67
CA ALA A 54 -32.12 -40.49 -12.47
C ALA A 54 -30.92 -41.47 -12.49
N ASP A 55 -30.05 -41.24 -11.49
CA ASP A 55 -29.10 -42.14 -10.83
C ASP A 55 -27.98 -42.82 -11.64
N SER A 56 -26.75 -42.34 -11.42
CA SER A 56 -25.67 -43.18 -10.87
C SER A 56 -24.39 -42.38 -10.67
N ALA A 57 -23.78 -42.58 -9.50
CA ALA A 57 -22.43 -42.13 -9.20
C ALA A 57 -21.44 -42.69 -10.24
N GLY A 58 -20.82 -41.81 -11.04
CA GLY A 58 -19.88 -42.21 -12.09
C GLY A 58 -18.75 -41.20 -12.22
N ARG A 59 -17.51 -41.64 -11.90
CA ARG A 59 -16.26 -40.95 -12.19
C ARG A 59 -16.25 -40.38 -13.62
N ARG A 60 -16.14 -39.06 -13.77
CA ARG A 60 -15.86 -38.41 -15.07
C ARG A 60 -14.41 -38.68 -15.46
N THR A 61 -14.21 -39.66 -16.34
CA THR A 61 -12.96 -39.84 -17.09
C THR A 61 -12.85 -38.72 -18.14
N GLN A 62 -12.12 -37.64 -17.86
CA GLN A 62 -11.86 -36.59 -18.86
C GLN A 62 -11.03 -37.17 -20.02
N GLN A 63 -11.63 -37.29 -21.20
CA GLN A 63 -10.93 -37.57 -22.46
C GLN A 63 -9.98 -36.39 -22.76
N ARG A 64 -8.68 -36.67 -22.92
CA ARG A 64 -7.66 -35.67 -23.30
C ARG A 64 -7.84 -35.26 -24.77
N THR A 65 -8.36 -34.07 -25.02
CA THR A 65 -8.39 -33.46 -26.36
C THR A 65 -6.96 -33.10 -26.79
N ASN A 66 -6.50 -33.62 -27.93
CA ASN A 66 -5.16 -33.38 -28.46
C ASN A 66 -5.20 -32.35 -29.61
N TYR A 67 -4.50 -31.23 -29.44
CA TYR A 67 -4.50 -30.09 -30.37
C TYR A 67 -3.27 -30.09 -31.27
N SER A 68 -3.44 -29.77 -32.55
CA SER A 68 -2.35 -29.63 -33.52
C SER A 68 -1.49 -28.40 -33.22
N VAL A 69 -0.23 -28.39 -33.65
CA VAL A 69 0.66 -27.22 -33.52
C VAL A 69 0.04 -26.00 -34.19
N LYS A 70 -0.58 -26.16 -35.37
CA LYS A 70 -1.34 -25.09 -36.04
C LYS A 70 -2.38 -24.44 -35.13
N LYS A 71 -3.25 -25.26 -34.52
CA LYS A 71 -4.32 -24.77 -33.64
C LYS A 71 -3.73 -24.09 -32.39
N LYS A 72 -2.64 -24.62 -31.84
CA LYS A 72 -1.94 -23.98 -30.70
C LYS A 72 -1.43 -22.58 -31.07
N ARG A 73 -0.78 -22.42 -32.24
CA ARG A 73 -0.28 -21.11 -32.72
C ARG A 73 -1.41 -20.10 -32.92
N GLU A 74 -2.48 -20.50 -33.59
CA GLU A 74 -3.67 -19.66 -33.82
C GLU A 74 -4.25 -19.14 -32.51
N LEU A 75 -4.38 -20.00 -31.50
CA LEU A 75 -4.96 -19.65 -30.22
C LEU A 75 -4.01 -18.86 -29.32
N ILE A 76 -2.71 -19.07 -29.42
CA ILE A 76 -1.69 -18.23 -28.77
C ILE A 76 -1.79 -16.80 -29.32
N ALA A 77 -1.80 -16.65 -30.64
CA ALA A 77 -1.91 -15.35 -31.30
C ALA A 77 -3.23 -14.65 -30.93
N LEU A 78 -4.34 -15.39 -30.96
CA LEU A 78 -5.65 -14.84 -30.58
C LEU A 78 -5.69 -14.45 -29.09
N ALA A 79 -5.05 -15.22 -28.21
CA ALA A 79 -5.01 -14.93 -26.78
C ALA A 79 -4.16 -13.72 -26.43
N GLN A 80 -3.14 -13.39 -27.23
CA GLN A 80 -2.35 -12.17 -27.10
C GLN A 80 -3.15 -10.90 -27.47
N ILE A 81 -4.17 -11.03 -28.32
CA ILE A 81 -5.02 -9.92 -28.79
C ILE A 81 -6.29 -9.78 -27.94
N ALA A 82 -7.02 -10.87 -27.74
CA ALA A 82 -8.35 -10.87 -27.09
C ALA A 82 -8.31 -11.29 -25.61
N GLY A 83 -7.15 -11.73 -25.11
CA GLY A 83 -6.98 -12.21 -23.74
C GLY A 83 -7.39 -13.67 -23.54
N VAL A 84 -6.68 -14.36 -22.65
CA VAL A 84 -6.81 -15.81 -22.41
C VAL A 84 -8.25 -16.24 -22.05
N ARG A 85 -9.00 -15.40 -21.32
CA ARG A 85 -10.38 -15.75 -20.88
C ARG A 85 -11.34 -15.82 -22.04
N GLU A 86 -11.24 -14.86 -22.95
CA GLU A 86 -12.17 -14.76 -24.07
C GLU A 86 -11.91 -15.87 -25.08
N VAL A 87 -10.64 -16.15 -25.39
CA VAL A 87 -10.26 -17.25 -26.27
C VAL A 87 -10.64 -18.62 -25.69
N CYS A 88 -10.46 -18.84 -24.39
CA CYS A 88 -10.90 -20.10 -23.77
C CYS A 88 -12.42 -20.29 -23.82
N ARG A 89 -13.19 -19.20 -23.67
CA ARG A 89 -14.66 -19.20 -23.74
C ARG A 89 -15.15 -19.48 -25.16
N MET A 90 -14.58 -18.79 -26.14
CA MET A 90 -14.95 -18.92 -27.55
C MET A 90 -14.58 -20.29 -28.13
N GLU A 91 -13.40 -20.81 -27.77
CA GLU A 91 -12.82 -21.99 -28.42
C GLU A 91 -13.02 -23.28 -27.61
N GLY A 92 -13.62 -23.18 -26.41
CA GLY A 92 -13.91 -24.33 -25.55
C GLY A 92 -12.67 -25.01 -24.98
N ILE A 93 -11.57 -24.26 -24.82
CA ILE A 93 -10.27 -24.80 -24.41
C ILE A 93 -10.05 -24.56 -22.92
N PRO A 94 -9.67 -25.60 -22.15
CA PRO A 94 -9.36 -25.42 -20.74
C PRO A 94 -8.28 -24.35 -20.52
N ARG A 95 -8.53 -23.40 -19.63
CA ARG A 95 -7.65 -22.25 -19.38
C ARG A 95 -6.21 -22.66 -19.04
N ARG A 96 -6.04 -23.73 -18.27
CA ARG A 96 -4.73 -24.32 -17.94
C ARG A 96 -3.96 -24.76 -19.19
N THR A 97 -4.67 -25.30 -20.18
CA THR A 97 -4.08 -25.78 -21.43
C THR A 97 -3.58 -24.62 -22.28
N LEU A 98 -4.37 -23.54 -22.43
CA LEU A 98 -3.96 -22.37 -23.19
C LEU A 98 -2.83 -21.58 -22.51
N ARG A 99 -2.87 -21.43 -21.17
CA ARG A 99 -1.77 -20.84 -20.40
C ARG A 99 -0.46 -21.60 -20.60
N HIS A 100 -0.47 -22.93 -20.51
CA HIS A 100 0.72 -23.75 -20.76
C HIS A 100 1.27 -23.59 -22.18
N TRP A 101 0.41 -23.38 -23.19
CA TRP A 101 0.89 -23.09 -24.54
C TRP A 101 1.45 -21.68 -24.68
N LEU A 102 0.92 -20.70 -23.95
CA LEU A 102 1.52 -19.36 -23.89
C LEU A 102 2.90 -19.39 -23.21
N ASP A 103 3.10 -20.25 -22.20
CA ASP A 103 4.40 -20.44 -21.55
C ASP A 103 5.43 -21.12 -22.47
N ASP A 104 4.98 -22.00 -23.37
CA ASP A 104 5.80 -22.63 -24.40
C ASP A 104 5.68 -21.94 -25.78
N ALA A 105 5.20 -20.69 -25.84
CA ALA A 105 4.86 -20.03 -27.11
C ALA A 105 6.05 -19.97 -28.07
N ASP A 106 7.24 -19.62 -27.57
CA ASP A 106 8.46 -19.56 -28.39
C ASP A 106 8.81 -20.93 -28.96
N LYS A 107 8.67 -22.01 -28.18
CA LYS A 107 8.91 -23.40 -28.63
C LYS A 107 7.86 -23.88 -29.62
N ILE A 108 6.60 -23.47 -29.44
CA ILE A 108 5.48 -23.81 -30.33
C ILE A 108 5.61 -23.04 -31.65
N ASN A 109 6.01 -21.77 -31.61
CA ASN A 109 6.18 -20.92 -32.79
C ASN A 109 7.44 -21.28 -33.58
N SER A 110 8.54 -21.62 -32.92
CA SER A 110 9.82 -22.03 -33.55
C SER A 110 9.86 -23.50 -34.02
N PHE A 111 8.81 -24.29 -33.81
CA PHE A 111 8.77 -25.69 -34.24
C PHE A 111 8.79 -25.84 -35.77
N GLU A 112 9.84 -26.48 -36.31
CA GLU A 112 10.06 -26.67 -37.76
C GLU A 112 9.42 -27.94 -38.36
N GLY A 113 8.61 -28.69 -37.60
CA GLY A 113 7.93 -29.90 -38.10
C GLY A 113 6.52 -29.66 -38.66
N PRO A 114 5.82 -30.72 -39.12
CA PRO A 114 4.49 -30.58 -39.71
C PRO A 114 3.46 -29.99 -38.73
N ASP A 115 2.76 -28.96 -39.16
CA ASP A 115 1.73 -28.23 -38.40
C ASP A 115 0.55 -29.08 -37.92
N THR A 116 0.36 -30.25 -38.55
CA THR A 116 -0.64 -31.27 -38.19
C THR A 116 -0.26 -32.10 -36.96
N ARG A 117 0.99 -32.03 -36.50
CA ARG A 117 1.49 -32.78 -35.34
C ARG A 117 0.83 -32.29 -34.06
N LYS A 118 0.52 -33.21 -33.14
CA LYS A 118 -0.17 -32.88 -31.87
C LYS A 118 0.78 -32.70 -30.67
N SER A 119 2.05 -33.07 -30.84
CA SER A 119 3.12 -32.98 -29.84
C SER A 119 4.42 -32.48 -30.49
N ILE A 120 5.17 -31.62 -29.79
CA ILE A 120 6.42 -30.99 -30.27
C ILE A 120 7.67 -31.85 -29.92
N GLY A 121 7.45 -33.04 -29.36
CA GLY A 121 8.51 -33.95 -28.93
C GLY A 121 8.76 -33.86 -27.42
N ARG A 122 8.92 -35.01 -26.77
CA ARG A 122 9.32 -35.07 -25.35
C ARG A 122 10.82 -34.87 -25.29
N SER A 123 11.30 -33.80 -24.65
CA SER A 123 12.62 -33.88 -24.01
C SER A 123 12.51 -34.97 -22.94
N GLY A 124 13.42 -35.95 -22.95
CA GLY A 124 13.54 -36.93 -21.87
C GLY A 124 13.56 -36.24 -20.50
N ARG A 125 12.90 -36.84 -19.52
CA ARG A 125 12.84 -36.34 -18.13
C ARG A 125 14.27 -36.35 -17.58
N ARG A 126 14.79 -35.20 -17.11
CA ARG A 126 16.16 -35.06 -16.56
C ARG A 126 16.46 -36.18 -15.55
N GLU A 127 17.56 -36.91 -15.77
CA GLU A 127 18.13 -37.80 -14.77
C GLU A 127 18.77 -36.94 -13.66
N ILE A 128 18.35 -37.17 -12.41
CA ILE A 128 18.81 -36.43 -11.22
C ILE A 128 20.23 -36.88 -10.82
N LEU A 129 20.60 -38.11 -11.17
CA LEU A 129 21.95 -38.65 -10.94
C LEU A 129 22.81 -38.36 -12.18
N PRO A 130 23.80 -37.45 -12.10
CA PRO A 130 24.63 -37.08 -13.25
C PRO A 130 25.52 -38.25 -13.73
N PHE A 131 25.73 -39.26 -12.89
CA PHE A 131 26.50 -40.48 -13.14
C PHE A 131 25.62 -41.72 -13.35
N GLY A 132 24.37 -41.55 -13.80
CA GLY A 132 23.42 -42.66 -13.97
C GLY A 132 23.96 -43.83 -14.82
N ARG A 133 24.73 -43.55 -15.87
CA ARG A 133 25.31 -44.60 -16.73
C ARG A 133 26.33 -45.48 -16.00
N GLU A 134 27.21 -44.89 -15.19
CA GLU A 134 28.22 -45.61 -14.40
C GLU A 134 27.54 -46.48 -13.34
N LEU A 135 26.49 -45.93 -12.70
CA LEU A 135 25.70 -46.65 -11.71
C LEU A 135 24.92 -47.82 -12.33
N SER A 136 24.39 -47.68 -13.55
CA SER A 136 23.78 -48.80 -14.28
C SER A 136 24.80 -49.89 -14.61
N ALA A 137 25.99 -49.53 -15.10
CA ALA A 137 27.05 -50.49 -15.42
C ALA A 137 27.50 -51.28 -14.17
N PHE A 138 27.63 -50.61 -13.02
CA PHE A 138 27.91 -51.26 -11.74
C PHE A 138 26.83 -52.30 -11.36
N LEU A 139 25.56 -51.97 -11.53
CA LEU A 139 24.44 -52.86 -11.23
C LEU A 139 24.36 -54.06 -12.19
N GLU A 140 24.63 -53.85 -13.48
CA GLU A 140 24.67 -54.91 -14.49
C GLU A 140 25.83 -55.87 -14.25
N GLU A 141 26.99 -55.35 -13.88
CA GLU A 141 28.17 -56.17 -13.55
C GLU A 141 27.95 -57.01 -12.30
N GLY A 142 27.40 -56.42 -11.23
CA GLY A 142 27.02 -57.17 -10.03
C GLY A 142 26.02 -58.29 -10.33
N ARG A 143 25.07 -58.05 -11.25
CA ARG A 143 24.13 -59.08 -11.72
C ARG A 143 24.80 -60.18 -12.53
N ARG A 144 25.78 -59.83 -13.38
CA ARG A 144 26.57 -60.77 -14.20
C ARG A 144 27.41 -61.71 -13.34
N GLU A 145 27.85 -61.22 -12.18
CA GLU A 145 28.58 -61.99 -11.17
C GLU A 145 27.65 -62.78 -10.21
N GLY A 146 26.34 -62.76 -10.44
CA GLY A 146 25.36 -63.50 -9.63
C GLY A 146 25.04 -62.88 -8.27
N ARG A 147 25.36 -61.59 -8.05
CA ARG A 147 25.06 -60.87 -6.81
C ARG A 147 23.68 -60.19 -6.89
N ASP A 148 22.91 -60.27 -5.80
CA ASP A 148 21.65 -59.56 -5.68
C ASP A 148 21.89 -58.08 -5.38
N MET A 149 21.79 -57.25 -6.41
CA MET A 149 21.97 -55.81 -6.28
C MET A 149 20.73 -55.14 -5.70
N THR A 150 20.93 -54.24 -4.74
CA THR A 150 19.86 -53.52 -4.02
C THR A 150 20.15 -52.02 -3.96
N SER A 151 19.17 -51.22 -3.55
CA SER A 151 19.35 -49.78 -3.32
C SER A 151 20.44 -49.47 -2.29
N SER A 152 20.74 -50.38 -1.36
CA SER A 152 21.85 -50.22 -0.40
C SER A 152 23.21 -50.25 -1.11
N HIS A 153 23.41 -51.21 -2.03
CA HIS A 153 24.64 -51.33 -2.81
C HIS A 153 24.90 -50.09 -3.69
N MET A 154 23.84 -49.46 -4.18
CA MET A 154 23.96 -48.20 -4.92
C MET A 154 24.36 -47.03 -4.03
N ILE A 155 23.79 -46.95 -2.82
CA ILE A 155 24.15 -45.90 -1.86
C ILE A 155 25.62 -46.04 -1.48
N ASP A 156 26.11 -47.27 -1.27
CA ASP A 156 27.51 -47.51 -0.95
C ASP A 156 28.43 -47.22 -2.14
N TYR A 157 28.02 -47.55 -3.37
CA TYR A 157 28.74 -47.15 -4.59
C TYR A 157 28.84 -45.62 -4.71
N ILE A 158 27.74 -44.88 -4.46
CA ILE A 158 27.72 -43.42 -4.50
C ILE A 158 28.61 -42.83 -3.41
N ARG A 159 28.60 -43.39 -2.19
CA ARG A 159 29.49 -42.97 -1.09
C ARG A 159 30.97 -43.14 -1.44
N GLN A 160 31.32 -44.24 -2.11
CA GLN A 160 32.71 -44.58 -2.43
C GLN A 160 33.25 -43.82 -3.66
N ASN A 161 32.42 -43.62 -4.68
CA ASN A 161 32.87 -43.12 -5.99
C ASN A 161 32.41 -41.68 -6.29
N HIS A 162 31.42 -41.16 -5.57
CA HIS A 162 30.83 -39.83 -5.80
C HIS A 162 30.60 -39.04 -4.49
N ALA A 163 31.55 -39.12 -3.55
CA ALA A 163 31.46 -38.49 -2.23
C ALA A 163 31.23 -36.97 -2.28
N GLN A 164 31.90 -36.26 -3.18
CA GLN A 164 31.76 -34.80 -3.33
C GLN A 164 30.36 -34.39 -3.82
N TRP A 165 29.76 -35.17 -4.72
CA TRP A 165 28.38 -34.96 -5.15
C TRP A 165 27.40 -35.28 -4.01
N LEU A 166 27.67 -36.36 -3.26
CA LEU A 166 26.85 -36.75 -2.13
C LEU A 166 26.85 -35.69 -1.02
N GLU A 167 28.01 -35.10 -0.72
CA GLU A 167 28.14 -34.01 0.26
C GLU A 167 27.29 -32.80 -0.15
N GLY A 168 27.44 -32.32 -1.39
CA GLY A 168 26.62 -31.23 -1.92
C GLY A 168 25.11 -31.54 -2.00
N TYR A 169 24.75 -32.80 -2.24
CA TYR A 169 23.35 -33.25 -2.23
C TYR A 169 22.75 -33.24 -0.81
N MET A 170 23.56 -33.40 0.23
CA MET A 170 23.14 -33.41 1.63
C MET A 170 23.03 -32.01 2.25
N THR A 171 23.84 -31.02 1.82
CA THR A 171 23.92 -29.67 2.41
C THR A 171 22.59 -28.91 2.44
N GLY A 172 21.65 -29.22 1.54
CA GLY A 172 20.31 -28.60 1.48
C GLY A 172 19.18 -29.39 2.16
N LYS A 173 19.49 -30.39 2.99
CA LYS A 173 18.47 -31.26 3.64
C LYS A 173 18.28 -30.89 5.11
N LYS A 174 17.02 -31.00 5.56
CA LYS A 174 16.57 -30.62 6.92
C LYS A 174 17.31 -31.35 8.06
N SER A 175 17.76 -32.58 7.85
CA SER A 175 18.57 -33.37 8.79
C SER A 175 19.33 -34.47 8.07
N ALA A 176 20.34 -35.07 8.74
CA ALA A 176 21.09 -36.20 8.22
C ALA A 176 20.20 -37.42 7.93
N GLU A 177 19.23 -37.75 8.80
CA GLU A 177 18.32 -38.88 8.55
C GLU A 177 17.37 -38.59 7.37
N SER A 178 16.88 -37.35 7.25
CA SER A 178 16.04 -36.92 6.13
C SER A 178 16.79 -36.98 4.79
N GLY A 179 18.07 -36.60 4.79
CA GLY A 179 18.96 -36.70 3.64
C GLY A 179 19.20 -38.15 3.22
N GLN A 180 19.51 -39.04 4.16
CA GLN A 180 19.67 -40.48 3.89
C GLN A 180 18.38 -41.12 3.36
N ALA A 181 17.23 -40.80 3.95
CA ALA A 181 15.93 -41.29 3.48
C ALA A 181 15.60 -40.79 2.07
N ALA A 182 15.96 -39.54 1.74
CA ALA A 182 15.78 -38.99 0.40
C ALA A 182 16.71 -39.67 -0.64
N LEU A 183 17.95 -39.97 -0.27
CA LEU A 183 18.90 -40.71 -1.12
C LEU A 183 18.43 -42.14 -1.37
N ALA A 184 17.92 -42.82 -0.34
CA ALA A 184 17.36 -44.17 -0.48
C ALA A 184 16.18 -44.20 -1.46
N ARG A 185 15.25 -43.24 -1.35
CA ARG A 185 14.14 -43.09 -2.31
C ARG A 185 14.62 -42.78 -3.73
N LEU A 186 15.69 -42.00 -3.87
CA LEU A 186 16.27 -41.69 -5.18
C LEU A 186 16.86 -42.94 -5.83
N CYS A 187 17.62 -43.74 -5.08
CA CYS A 187 18.19 -45.00 -5.56
C CYS A 187 17.11 -46.04 -5.89
N GLN A 188 16.07 -46.16 -5.06
CA GLN A 188 14.95 -47.07 -5.30
C GLN A 188 14.20 -46.73 -6.60
N ARG A 189 13.93 -45.45 -6.85
CA ARG A 189 13.31 -45.00 -8.12
C ARG A 189 14.20 -45.23 -9.34
N PHE A 190 15.51 -45.25 -9.15
CA PHE A 190 16.46 -45.57 -10.21
C PHE A 190 16.44 -47.07 -10.53
N VAL A 191 16.48 -47.94 -9.52
CA VAL A 191 16.31 -49.41 -9.67
C VAL A 191 15.02 -49.76 -10.41
N GLU A 192 13.89 -49.17 -9.99
CA GLU A 192 12.57 -49.37 -10.63
C GLU A 192 12.56 -48.94 -12.10
N ARG A 193 13.22 -47.83 -12.41
CA ARG A 193 13.26 -47.28 -13.77
C ARG A 193 14.12 -48.11 -14.72
N HIS A 194 15.21 -48.69 -14.22
CA HIS A 194 16.15 -49.46 -15.01
C HIS A 194 15.89 -50.98 -14.94
N GLY A 195 14.77 -51.42 -14.35
CA GLY A 195 14.32 -52.81 -14.39
C GLY A 195 15.10 -53.77 -13.48
N PHE A 196 15.69 -53.25 -12.40
CA PHE A 196 16.45 -54.03 -11.42
C PHE A 196 15.58 -54.46 -10.22
N THR A 197 14.31 -54.82 -10.44
CA THR A 197 13.42 -55.32 -9.38
C THR A 197 13.48 -56.86 -9.28
N GLN A 198 13.51 -57.39 -8.05
CA GLN A 198 13.47 -58.83 -7.76
C GLN A 198 12.21 -59.50 -8.36
N ALA A 199 12.40 -60.69 -8.95
CA ALA A 199 11.32 -61.58 -9.35
C ALA A 199 11.14 -62.70 -8.31
N GLY A 200 9.91 -62.85 -7.79
CA GLY A 200 9.46 -63.93 -6.90
C GLY A 200 8.52 -63.38 -5.83
N SER A 201 7.24 -63.74 -5.71
CA SER A 201 6.53 -64.95 -6.09
C SER A 201 5.09 -64.64 -6.55
N ALA A 202 4.60 -65.44 -7.49
CA ALA A 202 3.19 -65.56 -7.80
C ALA A 202 2.80 -67.04 -7.68
N THR A 203 1.93 -67.38 -6.74
CA THR A 203 1.02 -68.54 -6.82
C THR A 203 -0.10 -68.44 -5.77
N GLY A 204 -1.35 -68.69 -6.21
CA GLY A 204 -2.30 -69.52 -5.45
C GLY A 204 -3.35 -68.83 -4.57
N SER A 205 -4.59 -68.88 -5.05
CA SER A 205 -5.85 -68.65 -4.32
C SER A 205 -6.07 -69.62 -3.13
N ALA A 206 -6.63 -69.15 -1.99
CA ALA A 206 -7.77 -69.78 -1.27
C ALA A 206 -8.09 -69.12 0.10
N ARG A 207 -9.38 -69.17 0.46
CA ARG A 207 -10.03 -68.75 1.72
C ARG A 207 -9.55 -69.53 2.96
N SER A 208 -9.52 -68.89 4.14
CA SER A 208 -10.39 -69.17 5.32
C SER A 208 -9.73 -68.90 6.68
N SER A 209 -10.54 -68.31 7.57
CA SER A 209 -10.53 -68.25 9.05
C SER A 209 -9.62 -69.19 9.85
N THR A 210 -8.94 -68.71 10.91
CA THR A 210 -9.32 -68.89 12.35
C THR A 210 -8.27 -68.32 13.34
N THR A 211 -8.78 -67.55 14.31
CA THR A 211 -8.58 -67.54 15.77
C THR A 211 -7.18 -67.69 16.43
N THR A 212 -6.99 -66.81 17.43
CA THR A 212 -6.65 -67.04 18.87
C THR A 212 -5.35 -66.39 19.40
N THR A 213 -5.55 -65.38 20.29
CA THR A 213 -4.87 -65.10 21.59
C THR A 213 -3.35 -64.86 21.65
N MET A 214 -2.76 -64.12 22.60
CA MET A 214 -3.10 -63.80 24.00
C MET A 214 -2.21 -62.61 24.47
N THR A 215 -2.65 -61.94 25.56
CA THR A 215 -1.84 -61.25 26.62
C THR A 215 -1.10 -59.94 26.26
N SER A 216 -1.13 -58.85 27.04
CA SER A 216 -1.02 -58.67 28.51
C SER A 216 -1.53 -57.26 28.88
N SER A 217 -2.59 -57.07 29.69
CA SER A 217 -2.67 -56.94 31.16
C SER A 217 -2.17 -55.62 31.80
N ASN A 218 -3.15 -54.88 32.34
CA ASN A 218 -3.14 -53.75 33.29
C ASN A 218 -2.41 -54.04 34.62
N THR A 219 -2.13 -53.00 35.43
CA THR A 219 -2.77 -52.73 36.78
C THR A 219 -2.21 -51.44 37.45
N THR A 220 -3.07 -50.45 37.81
CA THR A 220 -3.62 -50.04 39.17
C THR A 220 -2.85 -48.87 39.83
N ALA A 221 -3.39 -47.96 40.66
CA ALA A 221 -4.58 -47.87 41.54
C ALA A 221 -4.92 -46.36 41.81
N ALA A 222 -6.19 -45.93 41.84
CA ALA A 222 -7.07 -45.61 43.01
C ALA A 222 -6.56 -44.51 43.98
N THR A 223 -7.29 -43.43 44.30
CA THR A 223 -8.45 -43.41 45.22
C THR A 223 -9.09 -42.00 45.35
N SER A 224 -10.33 -41.98 45.88
CA SER A 224 -11.36 -40.93 46.01
C SER A 224 -11.34 -40.07 47.30
N ARG A 225 -11.92 -38.85 47.29
CA ARG A 225 -13.07 -38.37 48.13
C ARG A 225 -13.25 -36.83 48.12
N ALA A 226 -14.50 -36.38 48.30
CA ALA A 226 -15.00 -34.98 48.33
C ALA A 226 -15.38 -34.54 49.79
N PRO A 227 -16.24 -33.51 50.04
CA PRO A 227 -16.07 -32.03 49.98
C PRO A 227 -16.48 -31.29 51.31
N ALA A 228 -16.26 -29.96 51.47
CA ALA A 228 -16.96 -29.11 52.47
C ALA A 228 -16.75 -27.58 52.28
N THR A 229 -17.61 -26.78 52.93
CA THR A 229 -18.10 -25.40 52.67
C THR A 229 -17.72 -24.32 53.72
N GLN A 230 -18.06 -23.03 53.43
CA GLN A 230 -18.26 -21.82 54.31
C GLN A 230 -17.00 -21.05 54.80
N SER A 231 -16.94 -19.73 55.08
CA SER A 231 -17.75 -18.49 54.89
C SER A 231 -17.00 -17.25 55.51
N THR A 232 -17.34 -16.02 55.08
CA THR A 232 -17.38 -14.69 55.79
C THR A 232 -16.11 -13.82 56.13
N GLU A 233 -16.28 -12.49 55.89
CA GLU A 233 -15.43 -11.24 55.95
C GLU A 233 -14.92 -10.77 57.36
N PRO A 234 -14.37 -9.52 57.68
CA PRO A 234 -14.10 -8.24 56.92
C PRO A 234 -12.84 -7.31 57.28
N VAL A 235 -12.34 -6.49 56.29
CA VAL A 235 -12.03 -4.98 56.28
C VAL A 235 -10.88 -4.35 57.18
N PRO A 236 -10.19 -3.14 56.97
CA PRO A 236 -10.09 -2.06 55.92
C PRO A 236 -8.61 -1.56 55.57
N PRO A 237 -8.27 -0.28 55.18
CA PRO A 237 -7.78 0.08 53.82
C PRO A 237 -6.43 0.84 53.76
N SER A 238 -5.74 0.89 52.60
CA SER A 238 -4.66 1.87 52.36
C SER A 238 -4.56 2.32 50.89
N ARG A 239 -5.09 3.52 50.63
CA ARG A 239 -4.80 4.50 49.56
C ARG A 239 -4.11 4.01 48.28
N GLU A 240 -4.90 3.88 47.22
CA GLU A 240 -4.40 3.95 45.84
C GLU A 240 -4.16 5.42 45.43
N LEU A 241 -2.95 5.69 44.95
CA LEU A 241 -2.65 6.86 44.11
C LEU A 241 -3.19 6.56 42.70
N GLN A 242 -3.99 7.49 42.17
CA GLN A 242 -4.45 7.48 40.79
C GLN A 242 -3.25 7.53 39.82
N THR A 243 -3.00 6.43 39.13
CA THR A 243 -2.24 6.40 37.88
C THR A 243 -3.16 6.83 36.74
N ALA A 244 -2.67 7.76 35.92
CA ALA A 244 -3.41 8.31 34.79
C ALA A 244 -3.75 7.22 33.77
N ALA A 245 -5.04 6.98 33.59
CA ALA A 245 -5.57 6.03 32.63
C ALA A 245 -5.27 6.47 31.18
N MET A 246 -4.92 5.47 30.35
CA MET A 246 -5.00 5.53 28.90
C MET A 246 -6.39 6.01 28.46
N PRO A 247 -6.52 6.84 27.40
CA PRO A 247 -7.83 7.32 26.97
C PRO A 247 -8.69 6.15 26.50
N SER A 248 -9.84 5.98 27.14
CA SER A 248 -10.84 4.95 26.85
C SER A 248 -11.42 5.11 25.44
N ASN A 249 -11.57 3.98 24.73
CA ASN A 249 -12.14 3.85 23.37
C ASN A 249 -13.66 4.11 23.27
N SER A 250 -14.23 4.93 24.14
CA SER A 250 -15.65 5.26 24.12
C SER A 250 -15.87 6.65 24.71
N LEU A 251 -15.96 7.66 23.86
CA LEU A 251 -16.72 8.85 24.21
C LEU A 251 -18.18 8.42 24.26
N GLU A 252 -18.81 8.53 25.43
CA GLU A 252 -20.20 8.12 25.64
C GLU A 252 -21.11 8.80 24.61
N CYS A 253 -21.72 8.00 23.74
CA CYS A 253 -22.70 8.48 22.78
C CYS A 253 -24.00 8.74 23.54
N GLU A 254 -24.36 10.00 23.73
CA GLU A 254 -25.67 10.39 24.25
C GLU A 254 -26.77 9.69 23.43
N PRO A 255 -27.68 8.93 24.06
CA PRO A 255 -28.63 8.05 23.36
C PRO A 255 -29.69 8.78 22.52
N ASP A 256 -29.82 10.11 22.65
CA ASP A 256 -30.79 10.96 21.92
C ASP A 256 -30.15 11.95 20.93
N ASP A 257 -28.85 11.84 20.62
CA ASP A 257 -28.20 12.71 19.64
C ASP A 257 -28.42 12.20 18.20
N ASP A 258 -29.36 12.79 17.46
CA ASP A 258 -29.62 12.48 16.03
C ASP A 258 -28.76 13.32 15.06
N THR A 259 -27.72 14.00 15.54
CA THR A 259 -26.88 14.86 14.70
C THR A 259 -26.25 14.08 13.54
N PRO A 260 -26.29 14.61 12.29
CA PRO A 260 -25.68 13.98 11.13
C PRO A 260 -24.16 13.87 11.29
N LEU A 261 -23.62 12.70 10.93
CA LEU A 261 -22.19 12.39 11.07
C LEU A 261 -21.51 12.26 9.70
N LEU A 262 -20.29 12.77 9.62
CA LEU A 262 -19.38 12.58 8.50
C LEU A 262 -18.45 11.41 8.83
N PHE A 263 -18.28 10.49 7.90
CA PHE A 263 -17.36 9.37 8.05
C PHE A 263 -16.04 9.65 7.34
N GLY A 264 -14.94 9.41 8.03
CA GLY A 264 -13.58 9.48 7.49
C GLY A 264 -12.86 8.15 7.61
N LEU A 265 -12.13 7.76 6.58
CA LEU A 265 -11.29 6.57 6.55
C LEU A 265 -9.87 6.97 6.15
N ASP A 266 -8.87 6.48 6.88
CA ASP A 266 -7.45 6.64 6.57
C ASP A 266 -6.80 5.25 6.40
N ILE A 267 -6.34 4.97 5.17
CA ILE A 267 -5.70 3.71 4.79
C ILE A 267 -4.18 3.90 4.82
N GLY A 268 -3.59 3.77 6.00
CA GLY A 268 -2.16 3.90 6.22
C GLY A 268 -1.35 2.64 5.85
N THR A 269 -0.02 2.77 5.88
CA THR A 269 0.90 1.65 5.57
C THR A 269 0.87 0.53 6.62
N THR A 270 0.60 0.84 7.88
CA THR A 270 0.66 -0.16 8.97
C THR A 270 -0.70 -0.39 9.63
N ALA A 271 -1.61 0.56 9.55
CA ALA A 271 -2.91 0.50 10.20
C ALA A 271 -3.98 1.24 9.41
N ILE A 272 -5.23 0.81 9.60
CA ILE A 272 -6.43 1.46 9.08
C ILE A 272 -7.13 2.18 10.22
N LYS A 273 -7.43 3.46 10.03
CA LYS A 273 -8.17 4.29 10.98
C LYS A 273 -9.48 4.74 10.36
N CYS A 274 -10.53 4.81 11.17
CA CYS A 274 -11.76 5.45 10.76
C CYS A 274 -12.37 6.27 11.89
N VAL A 275 -13.05 7.34 11.52
CA VAL A 275 -13.62 8.32 12.45
C VAL A 275 -15.04 8.70 12.04
N LEU A 276 -15.85 9.05 13.04
CA LEU A 276 -17.15 9.68 12.87
C LEU A 276 -17.09 11.07 13.47
N VAL A 277 -17.43 12.09 12.67
CA VAL A 277 -17.30 13.49 13.04
C VAL A 277 -18.66 14.18 12.91
N LYS A 278 -19.04 15.04 13.87
CA LYS A 278 -20.27 15.84 13.76
C LYS A 278 -20.16 16.83 12.60
N ALA A 279 -21.17 16.87 11.73
CA ALA A 279 -21.20 17.84 10.62
C ALA A 279 -21.21 19.29 11.12
N GLY A 280 -21.86 19.55 12.25
CA GLY A 280 -21.79 20.83 12.96
C GLY A 280 -20.68 20.80 14.02
N GLY A 281 -19.64 21.60 13.83
CA GLY A 281 -18.59 21.78 14.84
C GLY A 281 -17.50 20.72 14.84
N GLY A 282 -17.54 19.71 13.97
CA GLY A 282 -16.36 18.88 13.70
C GLY A 282 -15.88 17.96 14.83
N GLN A 283 -16.63 17.87 15.91
CA GLN A 283 -16.28 17.03 17.05
C GLN A 283 -16.23 15.55 16.66
N THR A 284 -15.14 14.86 17.01
CA THR A 284 -15.04 13.41 16.84
C THR A 284 -15.96 12.70 17.84
N VAL A 285 -16.90 11.90 17.33
CA VAL A 285 -17.87 11.13 18.11
C VAL A 285 -17.34 9.73 18.41
N ALA A 286 -16.70 9.10 17.44
CA ALA A 286 -16.13 7.77 17.58
C ALA A 286 -14.92 7.61 16.65
N MET A 287 -13.98 6.76 17.04
CA MET A 287 -12.87 6.36 16.20
C MET A 287 -12.53 4.89 16.43
N ALA A 288 -11.94 4.26 15.41
CA ALA A 288 -11.39 2.92 15.51
C ALA A 288 -10.09 2.84 14.71
N ASN A 289 -9.16 2.04 15.20
CA ASN A 289 -7.86 1.78 14.58
C ASN A 289 -7.60 0.27 14.57
N VAL A 290 -7.17 -0.26 13.42
CA VAL A 290 -6.84 -1.68 13.24
C VAL A 290 -5.48 -1.78 12.61
N SER A 291 -4.53 -2.44 13.28
CA SER A 291 -3.24 -2.76 12.68
C SER A 291 -3.41 -3.82 11.60
N LEU A 292 -2.70 -3.66 10.47
CA LEU A 292 -2.67 -4.68 9.42
C LEU A 292 -2.04 -5.98 9.93
N SER A 293 -1.11 -5.91 10.90
CA SER A 293 -0.53 -7.10 11.56
C SER A 293 -1.57 -7.99 12.24
N ASP A 294 -2.70 -7.39 12.67
CA ASP A 294 -3.73 -8.09 13.43
C ASP A 294 -4.77 -8.76 12.52
N VAL A 295 -4.59 -8.62 11.20
CA VAL A 295 -5.49 -9.14 10.17
C VAL A 295 -4.76 -10.20 9.37
N ALA A 296 -5.15 -11.46 9.56
CA ALA A 296 -4.63 -12.57 8.80
C ALA A 296 -5.41 -12.76 7.49
N VAL A 297 -4.70 -13.08 6.40
CA VAL A 297 -5.29 -13.56 5.15
C VAL A 297 -4.89 -15.03 4.99
N PRO A 298 -5.84 -15.98 4.88
CA PRO A 298 -5.50 -17.39 4.72
C PRO A 298 -4.73 -17.68 3.41
N THR A 299 -3.46 -18.09 3.52
CA THR A 299 -2.64 -18.55 2.38
C THR A 299 -3.10 -19.92 1.87
N ARG A 300 -2.74 -20.32 0.64
CA ARG A 300 -3.09 -21.65 0.11
C ARG A 300 -2.29 -22.74 0.85
N PRO A 301 -2.85 -23.94 1.06
CA PRO A 301 -2.08 -25.06 1.59
C PRO A 301 -0.86 -25.34 0.69
N GLY A 302 0.34 -25.15 1.23
CA GLY A 302 1.61 -25.34 0.50
C GLY A 302 2.16 -24.10 -0.23
N GLU A 303 1.50 -22.95 -0.12
CA GLU A 303 2.16 -21.64 -0.33
C GLU A 303 2.74 -21.21 1.02
N ASP A 304 4.03 -20.84 1.04
CA ASP A 304 4.64 -20.25 2.23
C ASP A 304 3.82 -19.03 2.69
N VAL A 305 3.83 -18.75 4.00
CA VAL A 305 3.32 -17.47 4.52
C VAL A 305 3.90 -16.37 3.63
N VAL A 306 3.06 -15.51 3.06
CA VAL A 306 3.53 -14.42 2.20
C VAL A 306 4.61 -13.67 2.98
N GLU A 307 5.88 -13.87 2.61
CA GLU A 307 6.98 -13.12 3.21
C GLU A 307 6.67 -11.65 2.96
N SER A 308 6.60 -10.89 4.06
CA SER A 308 6.41 -9.45 4.02
C SER A 308 7.56 -8.84 3.23
N ARG A 309 7.33 -8.57 1.94
CA ARG A 309 8.29 -7.87 1.09
C ARG A 309 8.13 -6.38 1.32
N ILE A 310 9.22 -5.72 1.72
CA ILE A 310 9.25 -4.26 1.87
C ILE A 310 8.76 -3.63 0.57
N GLY A 311 7.82 -2.69 0.66
CA GLY A 311 7.25 -2.04 -0.53
C GLY A 311 6.04 -2.75 -1.15
N VAL A 312 5.58 -3.88 -0.62
CA VAL A 312 4.43 -4.63 -1.17
C VAL A 312 3.43 -5.00 -0.09
N GLN A 313 2.13 -4.86 -0.36
CA GLN A 313 1.05 -5.17 0.56
C GLN A 313 -0.05 -6.04 -0.07
N ASN A 314 -0.67 -6.89 0.76
CA ASN A 314 -1.80 -7.71 0.36
C ASN A 314 -3.11 -6.90 0.40
N VAL A 315 -3.70 -6.64 -0.76
CA VAL A 315 -4.95 -5.86 -0.87
C VAL A 315 -6.12 -6.53 -0.15
N GLY A 316 -6.19 -7.87 -0.12
CA GLY A 316 -7.24 -8.58 0.63
C GLY A 316 -7.14 -8.35 2.15
N GLN A 317 -5.92 -8.27 2.68
CA GLN A 317 -5.65 -7.89 4.08
C GLN A 317 -6.18 -6.49 4.37
N VAL A 318 -5.90 -5.54 3.46
CA VAL A 318 -6.39 -4.16 3.58
C VAL A 318 -7.92 -4.12 3.60
N LEU A 319 -8.60 -4.81 2.67
CA LEU A 319 -10.07 -4.86 2.63
C LEU A 319 -10.67 -5.41 3.94
N LEU A 320 -10.10 -6.50 4.46
CA LEU A 320 -10.55 -7.09 5.74
C LEU A 320 -10.27 -6.15 6.92
N ALA A 321 -9.14 -5.45 6.93
CA ALA A 321 -8.81 -4.46 7.94
C ALA A 321 -9.77 -3.26 7.92
N VAL A 322 -10.12 -2.77 6.73
CA VAL A 322 -11.15 -1.72 6.54
C VAL A 322 -12.48 -2.19 7.11
N GLN A 323 -12.95 -3.39 6.75
CA GLN A 323 -14.21 -3.93 7.28
C GLN A 323 -14.18 -4.04 8.81
N ARG A 324 -13.08 -4.53 9.38
CA ARG A 324 -12.91 -4.67 10.83
C ARG A 324 -12.92 -3.30 11.52
N ALA A 325 -12.19 -2.32 11.00
CA ALA A 325 -12.13 -0.97 11.55
C ALA A 325 -13.52 -0.32 11.56
N VAL A 326 -14.26 -0.39 10.46
CA VAL A 326 -15.62 0.16 10.38
C VAL A 326 -16.56 -0.56 11.34
N LYS A 327 -16.49 -1.88 11.44
CA LYS A 327 -17.36 -2.66 12.36
C LYS A 327 -17.08 -2.40 13.84
N LEU A 328 -15.89 -1.92 14.20
CA LEU A 328 -15.57 -1.49 15.58
C LEU A 328 -16.26 -0.18 15.96
N LEU A 329 -16.72 0.62 15.01
CA LEU A 329 -17.50 1.82 15.31
C LEU A 329 -18.92 1.47 15.79
N PRO A 330 -19.48 2.22 16.77
CA PRO A 330 -20.85 2.00 17.26
C PRO A 330 -21.88 2.00 16.13
N GLU A 331 -22.73 0.98 16.10
CA GLU A 331 -23.73 0.82 15.03
C GLU A 331 -24.72 1.98 14.96
N THR A 332 -25.16 2.47 16.12
CA THR A 332 -26.05 3.64 16.24
C THR A 332 -25.44 4.90 15.61
N ALA A 333 -24.12 5.09 15.78
CA ALA A 333 -23.40 6.19 15.15
C ALA A 333 -23.21 5.97 13.64
N ARG A 334 -22.84 4.75 13.20
CA ARG A 334 -22.70 4.42 11.77
C ARG A 334 -23.97 4.68 10.96
N ARG A 335 -25.15 4.42 11.51
CA ARG A 335 -26.44 4.67 10.83
C ARG A 335 -26.70 6.16 10.54
N ARG A 336 -26.10 7.07 11.31
CA ARG A 336 -26.19 8.54 11.14
C ARG A 336 -25.23 9.11 10.09
N VAL A 337 -24.41 8.27 9.45
CA VAL A 337 -23.47 8.71 8.42
C VAL A 337 -24.22 9.31 7.22
N THR A 338 -23.86 10.54 6.87
CA THR A 338 -24.43 11.29 5.74
C THR A 338 -23.50 11.34 4.53
N SER A 339 -22.19 11.22 4.72
CA SER A 339 -21.19 11.24 3.65
C SER A 339 -19.92 10.49 4.04
N VAL A 340 -19.17 10.05 3.04
CA VAL A 340 -17.92 9.27 3.21
C VAL A 340 -16.76 10.00 2.55
N GLY A 341 -15.75 10.33 3.35
CA GLY A 341 -14.43 10.75 2.89
C GLY A 341 -13.39 9.66 3.14
N ILE A 342 -12.44 9.52 2.22
CA ILE A 342 -11.38 8.51 2.29
C ILE A 342 -10.05 9.20 1.99
N CYS A 343 -9.03 8.92 2.79
CA CYS A 343 -7.64 9.18 2.48
C CYS A 343 -6.78 7.93 2.64
N GLY A 344 -5.55 7.98 2.16
CA GLY A 344 -4.61 6.88 2.38
C GLY A 344 -3.19 7.21 1.95
N GLN A 345 -2.32 6.22 2.15
CA GLN A 345 -0.91 6.32 1.76
C GLN A 345 -0.76 6.69 0.28
N MET A 346 -0.01 7.77 0.03
CA MET A 346 0.20 8.31 -1.31
C MET A 346 1.16 7.43 -2.16
N HIS A 347 1.32 7.79 -3.44
CA HIS A 347 2.28 7.24 -4.42
C HIS A 347 2.00 5.82 -4.93
N GLY A 348 1.49 4.91 -4.09
CA GLY A 348 1.33 3.50 -4.41
C GLY A 348 0.35 3.21 -5.56
N ILE A 349 0.41 1.99 -6.10
CA ILE A 349 -0.42 1.54 -7.23
C ILE A 349 -0.95 0.11 -7.04
N VAL A 350 -2.23 -0.08 -7.38
CA VAL A 350 -2.93 -1.36 -7.51
C VAL A 350 -3.53 -1.43 -8.91
N TRP A 351 -3.52 -2.60 -9.55
CA TRP A 351 -4.27 -2.88 -10.78
C TRP A 351 -5.42 -3.85 -10.51
N TRP A 352 -6.54 -3.70 -11.20
CA TRP A 352 -7.68 -4.61 -11.05
C TRP A 352 -8.48 -4.82 -12.34
N CYS A 353 -9.33 -5.84 -12.32
CA CYS A 353 -10.34 -6.11 -13.34
C CYS A 353 -11.67 -5.51 -12.88
N SER A 354 -12.02 -4.36 -13.45
CA SER A 354 -13.17 -3.52 -13.07
C SER A 354 -14.46 -4.32 -12.94
N ARG A 355 -14.78 -5.13 -13.95
CA ARG A 355 -16.03 -5.92 -14.00
C ARG A 355 -16.18 -7.00 -12.93
N ALA A 356 -15.11 -7.34 -12.20
CA ALA A 356 -15.08 -8.46 -11.27
C ALA A 356 -14.55 -8.08 -9.88
N ALA A 357 -13.94 -6.90 -9.73
CA ALA A 357 -13.33 -6.45 -8.47
C ALA A 357 -14.35 -6.37 -7.34
N HIS A 358 -15.50 -5.72 -7.56
CA HIS A 358 -16.54 -5.57 -6.54
C HIS A 358 -17.10 -6.94 -6.07
N GLU A 359 -17.45 -7.83 -7.01
CA GLU A 359 -17.97 -9.16 -6.67
C GLU A 359 -16.92 -10.03 -5.94
N ALA A 360 -15.65 -9.93 -6.33
CA ALA A 360 -14.56 -10.62 -5.64
C ALA A 360 -14.35 -10.09 -4.22
N ALA A 361 -14.46 -8.76 -4.02
CA ALA A 361 -14.39 -8.14 -2.70
C ALA A 361 -15.60 -8.52 -1.83
N GLU A 362 -16.82 -8.51 -2.36
CA GLU A 362 -18.03 -8.99 -1.67
C GLU A 362 -17.83 -10.41 -1.12
N ARG A 363 -17.35 -11.35 -1.95
CA ARG A 363 -17.08 -12.73 -1.51
C ARG A 363 -16.03 -12.79 -0.40
N LEU A 364 -14.90 -12.09 -0.57
CA LEU A 364 -13.83 -12.04 0.43
C LEU A 364 -14.33 -11.54 1.78
N LEU A 365 -15.10 -10.45 1.74
CA LEU A 365 -15.62 -9.74 2.90
C LEU A 365 -16.77 -10.48 3.59
N ALA A 366 -17.53 -11.29 2.84
CA ALA A 366 -18.57 -12.16 3.38
C ALA A 366 -18.00 -13.35 4.15
N THR A 367 -16.92 -13.97 3.66
CA THR A 367 -16.31 -15.14 4.32
C THR A 367 -15.27 -14.76 5.37
N GLY A 368 -14.96 -13.47 5.53
CA GLY A 368 -13.89 -13.02 6.43
C GLY A 368 -12.52 -13.54 6.03
N GLY A 369 -12.31 -13.83 4.74
CA GLY A 369 -11.10 -14.47 4.23
C GLY A 369 -11.06 -16.00 4.37
N HIS A 370 -12.03 -16.63 5.02
CA HIS A 370 -12.11 -18.09 5.11
C HIS A 370 -12.47 -18.73 3.76
N LYS A 371 -11.83 -19.87 3.46
CA LYS A 371 -11.96 -20.59 2.19
C LYS A 371 -13.01 -21.68 2.28
N ASP A 372 -14.17 -21.45 1.67
CA ASP A 372 -15.07 -22.55 1.26
C ASP A 372 -14.89 -22.91 -0.22
N ASP A 373 -14.04 -22.19 -0.96
CA ASP A 373 -13.89 -22.36 -2.41
C ASP A 373 -12.41 -22.36 -2.86
N ASP A 374 -11.95 -23.51 -3.36
CA ASP A 374 -10.62 -23.72 -3.96
C ASP A 374 -10.38 -22.87 -5.24
N THR A 375 -11.39 -22.10 -5.70
CA THR A 375 -11.32 -21.28 -6.91
C THR A 375 -11.05 -19.79 -6.70
N TYR A 376 -10.82 -19.33 -5.46
CA TYR A 376 -10.53 -17.92 -5.18
C TYR A 376 -9.18 -17.47 -5.82
N GLU A 377 -9.29 -16.67 -6.88
CA GLU A 377 -8.20 -15.87 -7.46
C GLU A 377 -8.59 -14.38 -7.31
N PRO A 378 -7.79 -13.54 -6.64
CA PRO A 378 -8.09 -12.11 -6.51
C PRO A 378 -8.14 -11.46 -7.89
N MET A 379 -9.12 -10.56 -8.08
CA MET A 379 -9.32 -9.80 -9.34
C MET A 379 -8.51 -8.50 -9.34
N TRP A 380 -7.43 -8.46 -8.57
CA TRP A 380 -6.54 -7.32 -8.35
C TRP A 380 -5.11 -7.81 -8.11
N SER A 381 -4.13 -6.93 -8.32
CA SER A 381 -2.72 -7.18 -8.01
C SER A 381 -2.42 -7.01 -6.53
N GLU A 382 -1.20 -7.37 -6.12
CA GLU A 382 -0.63 -6.80 -4.89
C GLU A 382 -0.53 -5.28 -5.00
N LEU A 383 -0.56 -4.58 -3.87
CA LEU A 383 -0.30 -3.16 -3.79
C LEU A 383 1.21 -2.94 -3.79
N ILE A 384 1.71 -2.18 -4.76
CA ILE A 384 3.07 -1.65 -4.74
C ILE A 384 3.02 -0.32 -3.98
N THR A 385 3.70 -0.22 -2.84
CA THR A 385 3.64 0.96 -1.96
C THR A 385 4.71 1.99 -2.29
N TRP A 386 4.62 3.16 -1.65
CA TRP A 386 5.63 4.22 -1.73
C TRP A 386 7.04 3.80 -1.30
N GLN A 387 7.17 2.73 -0.51
CA GLN A 387 8.46 2.22 -0.05
C GLN A 387 9.16 1.36 -1.10
N ASP A 388 8.46 0.96 -2.17
CA ASP A 388 8.99 0.07 -3.18
C ASP A 388 10.15 0.70 -3.97
N GLN A 389 11.28 -0.02 -4.01
CA GLN A 389 12.51 0.41 -4.66
C GLN A 389 12.80 -0.37 -5.96
N ARG A 390 11.79 -0.98 -6.61
CA ARG A 390 12.03 -1.71 -7.88
C ARG A 390 12.52 -0.80 -9.01
N CYS A 391 12.12 0.47 -8.97
CA CYS A 391 12.58 1.48 -9.90
C CYS A 391 13.97 1.97 -9.49
N SER A 392 15.02 1.32 -10.01
CA SER A 392 16.40 1.71 -9.74
C SER A 392 16.71 3.14 -10.23
N PRO A 393 17.74 3.82 -9.68
CA PRO A 393 18.17 5.13 -10.16
C PRO A 393 18.40 5.16 -11.69
N ALA A 394 19.02 4.12 -12.24
CA ALA A 394 19.26 4.00 -13.69
C ALA A 394 17.95 3.86 -14.50
N PHE A 395 16.95 3.15 -13.97
CA PHE A 395 15.64 3.03 -14.61
C PHE A 395 14.90 4.37 -14.59
N LEU A 396 14.92 5.08 -13.46
CA LEU A 396 14.31 6.40 -13.32
C LEU A 396 14.96 7.40 -14.26
N GLU A 397 16.29 7.37 -14.39
CA GLU A 397 17.01 8.24 -15.32
C GLU A 397 16.61 7.96 -16.77
N SER A 398 16.51 6.68 -17.16
CA SER A 398 15.98 6.32 -18.47
C SER A 398 14.55 6.84 -18.69
N CYS A 399 13.70 6.83 -17.67
CA CYS A 399 12.36 7.39 -17.74
C CYS A 399 12.40 8.91 -17.96
N ARG A 400 13.23 9.65 -17.20
CA ARG A 400 13.41 11.10 -17.35
C ARG A 400 13.89 11.45 -18.76
N GLU A 401 14.89 10.74 -19.29
CA GLU A 401 15.38 10.93 -20.65
C GLU A 401 14.28 10.68 -21.70
N LYS A 402 13.49 9.60 -21.57
CA LYS A 402 12.38 9.30 -22.48
C LYS A 402 11.35 10.44 -22.49
N ILE A 403 11.04 11.00 -21.32
CA ILE A 403 10.11 12.11 -21.15
C ILE A 403 10.68 13.39 -21.78
N ALA A 404 11.95 13.72 -21.51
CA ALA A 404 12.61 14.92 -22.01
C ALA A 404 12.72 14.97 -23.54
N ARG A 405 12.82 13.80 -24.21
CA ARG A 405 12.83 13.70 -25.68
C ARG A 405 11.46 13.98 -26.33
N SER A 406 10.37 14.00 -25.55
CA SER A 406 9.03 14.32 -26.03
C SER A 406 8.92 15.83 -26.27
N LYS A 407 8.82 16.27 -27.54
CA LYS A 407 8.81 17.68 -27.93
C LYS A 407 7.87 18.51 -27.05
N THR A 408 8.42 19.48 -26.33
CA THR A 408 7.67 20.54 -25.65
C THR A 408 7.12 21.49 -26.72
N SER A 409 5.81 21.70 -26.72
CA SER A 409 5.27 22.93 -27.31
C SER A 409 5.75 24.09 -26.43
N GLY A 410 6.14 25.22 -27.01
CA GLY A 410 6.95 26.28 -26.35
C GLY A 410 6.39 26.93 -25.08
N ASN A 411 5.17 26.56 -24.64
CA ASN A 411 4.51 27.04 -23.42
C ASN A 411 4.11 25.92 -22.43
N ALA A 412 4.58 24.69 -22.61
CA ALA A 412 4.14 23.56 -21.77
C ALA A 412 4.94 23.49 -20.46
N SER A 413 4.25 23.41 -19.31
CA SER A 413 4.88 23.21 -18.00
C SER A 413 5.84 22.01 -18.01
N PRO A 414 6.95 22.08 -17.22
CA PRO A 414 7.82 20.94 -17.03
C PRO A 414 7.01 19.76 -16.49
N PRO A 415 7.28 18.52 -16.96
CA PRO A 415 6.61 17.34 -16.47
C PRO A 415 6.94 17.12 -14.99
N SER A 416 5.97 16.60 -14.22
CA SER A 416 6.17 16.26 -12.82
C SER A 416 7.31 15.25 -12.64
N ARG A 417 7.95 15.30 -11.46
CA ARG A 417 9.04 14.40 -11.11
C ARG A 417 8.56 12.94 -11.07
N ILE A 418 9.35 12.06 -11.69
CA ILE A 418 9.20 10.60 -11.57
C ILE A 418 10.24 10.11 -10.55
N ALA A 419 9.80 9.31 -9.58
CA ALA A 419 10.62 8.79 -8.49
C ALA A 419 10.27 7.32 -8.17
N ALA A 420 11.15 6.63 -7.45
CA ALA A 420 10.84 5.30 -6.92
C ALA A 420 9.62 5.38 -5.98
N GLY A 421 8.82 4.32 -5.95
CA GLY A 421 7.55 4.29 -5.23
C GLY A 421 6.38 5.01 -5.91
N TYR A 422 6.61 5.85 -6.93
CA TYR A 422 5.53 6.57 -7.63
C TYR A 422 4.79 5.65 -8.60
N GLY A 423 3.46 5.80 -8.67
CA GLY A 423 2.58 4.92 -9.44
C GLY A 423 2.93 4.80 -10.91
N LEU A 424 3.21 5.90 -11.64
CA LEU A 424 3.59 5.82 -13.05
C LEU A 424 4.98 5.21 -13.26
N ALA A 425 5.92 5.41 -12.33
CA ALA A 425 7.23 4.76 -12.38
C ALA A 425 7.07 3.24 -12.24
N SER A 426 6.31 2.81 -11.22
CA SER A 426 5.99 1.41 -10.96
C SER A 426 5.19 0.77 -12.09
N PHE A 427 4.31 1.53 -12.76
CA PHE A 427 3.58 1.07 -13.94
C PHE A 427 4.52 0.87 -15.14
N ALA A 428 5.34 1.87 -15.47
CA ALA A 428 6.34 1.74 -16.53
C ALA A 428 7.27 0.55 -16.28
N HIS A 429 7.77 0.40 -15.04
CA HIS A 429 8.61 -0.73 -14.67
C HIS A 429 7.89 -2.07 -14.82
N THR A 430 6.62 -2.16 -14.42
CA THR A 430 5.82 -3.39 -14.55
C THR A 430 5.54 -3.73 -16.01
N LEU A 431 5.27 -2.75 -16.86
CA LEU A 431 5.13 -2.95 -18.31
C LEU A 431 6.40 -3.50 -18.95
N GLU A 432 7.58 -3.01 -18.54
CA GLU A 432 8.87 -3.42 -19.11
C GLU A 432 9.36 -4.78 -18.55
N ASN A 433 9.18 -5.03 -17.25
CA ASN A 433 9.83 -6.16 -16.57
C ASN A 433 8.87 -7.29 -16.18
N SER A 434 7.57 -7.01 -16.07
CA SER A 434 6.58 -8.00 -15.61
C SER A 434 5.18 -7.78 -16.20
N PRO A 435 5.03 -7.64 -17.54
CA PRO A 435 3.75 -7.30 -18.16
C PRO A 435 2.67 -8.37 -17.94
N ARG A 436 3.08 -9.60 -17.62
CA ARG A 436 2.17 -10.71 -17.26
C ARG A 436 1.29 -10.37 -16.04
N THR A 437 1.77 -9.54 -15.12
CA THR A 437 1.03 -9.09 -13.93
C THR A 437 -0.22 -8.29 -14.30
N LEU A 438 -0.22 -7.65 -15.47
CA LEU A 438 -1.31 -6.80 -15.94
C LEU A 438 -2.36 -7.57 -16.77
N VAL A 439 -2.12 -8.86 -17.04
CA VAL A 439 -3.03 -9.66 -17.89
C VAL A 439 -4.39 -9.80 -17.21
N GLY A 440 -5.42 -9.24 -17.87
CA GLY A 440 -6.80 -9.27 -17.39
C GLY A 440 -7.18 -8.09 -16.48
N MET A 441 -6.24 -7.19 -16.19
CA MET A 441 -6.51 -5.93 -15.52
C MET A 441 -6.85 -4.86 -16.57
N ASP A 442 -7.78 -3.97 -16.23
CA ASP A 442 -8.26 -2.90 -17.10
C ASP A 442 -8.34 -1.53 -16.40
N ALA A 443 -8.04 -1.47 -15.11
CA ALA A 443 -7.98 -0.24 -14.31
C ALA A 443 -6.82 -0.29 -13.31
N CYS A 444 -6.41 0.90 -12.83
CA CYS A 444 -5.49 1.06 -11.72
C CYS A 444 -5.78 2.33 -10.90
N GLY A 445 -5.16 2.45 -9.74
CA GLY A 445 -5.30 3.58 -8.81
C GLY A 445 -4.49 3.35 -7.55
N THR A 446 -4.60 4.24 -6.58
CA THR A 446 -4.08 4.01 -5.23
C THR A 446 -4.88 2.91 -4.51
N ILE A 447 -4.46 2.53 -3.31
CA ILE A 447 -5.22 1.58 -2.49
C ILE A 447 -6.57 2.14 -2.06
N HIS A 448 -6.64 3.43 -1.73
CA HIS A 448 -7.87 4.10 -1.35
C HIS A 448 -8.79 4.37 -2.54
N ASP A 449 -8.25 4.60 -3.75
CA ASP A 449 -9.06 4.62 -4.99
C ASP A 449 -9.72 3.27 -5.23
N PHE A 450 -8.97 2.17 -5.05
CA PHE A 450 -9.50 0.82 -5.18
C PHE A 450 -10.57 0.50 -4.13
N VAL A 451 -10.35 0.88 -2.86
CA VAL A 451 -11.36 0.71 -1.81
C VAL A 451 -12.62 1.52 -2.11
N ALA A 452 -12.49 2.74 -2.63
CA ALA A 452 -13.64 3.54 -3.04
C ALA A 452 -14.38 2.95 -4.24
N PHE A 453 -13.66 2.40 -5.22
CA PHE A 453 -14.24 1.67 -6.35
C PHE A 453 -15.09 0.48 -5.88
N VAL A 454 -14.55 -0.32 -4.95
CA VAL A 454 -15.26 -1.43 -4.31
C VAL A 454 -16.46 -0.94 -3.51
N LEU A 455 -16.28 0.07 -2.67
CA LEU A 455 -17.32 0.66 -1.82
C LEU A 455 -18.49 1.19 -2.65
N CYS A 456 -18.23 1.84 -3.78
CA CYS A 456 -19.26 2.41 -4.63
C CYS A 456 -19.99 1.36 -5.51
N GLY A 457 -19.53 0.11 -5.52
CA GLY A 457 -20.08 -0.91 -6.42
C GLY A 457 -19.75 -0.67 -7.90
N HIS A 458 -18.68 0.06 -8.19
CA HIS A 458 -18.25 0.33 -9.55
C HIS A 458 -17.80 -0.96 -10.26
N THR A 459 -18.00 -1.01 -11.57
CA THR A 459 -17.68 -2.19 -12.39
C THR A 459 -17.03 -1.86 -13.73
N LEU A 460 -16.91 -0.58 -14.08
CA LEU A 460 -16.33 -0.12 -15.35
C LEU A 460 -15.02 0.65 -15.12
N PRO A 461 -14.03 0.53 -16.02
CA PRO A 461 -12.80 1.32 -15.92
C PRO A 461 -13.04 2.83 -15.87
N SER A 462 -14.08 3.31 -16.58
CA SER A 462 -14.49 4.72 -16.58
C SER A 462 -15.02 5.24 -15.23
N GLU A 463 -15.29 4.33 -14.29
CA GLU A 463 -15.72 4.65 -12.92
C GLU A 463 -14.53 4.61 -11.93
N THR A 464 -13.30 4.63 -12.46
CA THR A 464 -12.08 4.76 -11.67
C THR A 464 -11.70 6.22 -11.58
N PHE A 465 -11.56 6.72 -10.35
CA PHE A 465 -11.32 8.12 -10.05
C PHE A 465 -10.13 8.26 -9.10
N MET A 466 -9.43 9.38 -9.21
CA MET A 466 -8.30 9.76 -8.35
C MET A 466 -8.33 11.28 -8.20
N ASP A 467 -7.94 11.82 -7.05
CA ASP A 467 -7.87 13.27 -6.89
C ASP A 467 -6.54 13.86 -7.41
N THR A 468 -6.45 15.19 -7.43
CA THR A 468 -5.24 15.90 -7.87
C THR A 468 -4.04 15.70 -6.95
N THR A 469 -4.23 15.46 -5.65
CA THR A 469 -3.14 15.24 -4.69
C THR A 469 -2.44 13.91 -4.94
N ASP A 470 -3.20 12.83 -5.13
CA ASP A 470 -2.62 11.53 -5.47
C ASP A 470 -2.11 11.48 -6.90
N ALA A 471 -2.81 12.09 -7.87
CA ALA A 471 -2.34 12.13 -9.25
C ALA A 471 -1.02 12.89 -9.39
N HIS A 472 -0.82 13.97 -8.61
CA HIS A 472 0.48 14.66 -8.54
C HIS A 472 1.57 13.73 -8.02
N SER A 473 1.25 12.96 -6.97
CA SER A 473 2.15 12.01 -6.30
C SER A 473 2.63 10.85 -7.20
N TRP A 474 2.04 10.70 -8.39
CA TRP A 474 2.37 9.69 -9.39
C TRP A 474 3.35 10.20 -10.46
N GLY A 475 3.64 11.51 -10.52
CA GLY A 475 4.67 12.09 -11.40
C GLY A 475 4.27 12.32 -12.85
N GLY A 476 2.98 12.32 -13.19
CA GLY A 476 2.51 12.60 -14.56
C GLY A 476 1.27 13.46 -14.67
N LEU A 477 0.95 14.22 -13.63
CA LEU A 477 -0.15 15.19 -13.63
C LEU A 477 0.31 16.50 -14.29
N ASN A 478 -0.45 16.99 -15.26
CA ASN A 478 -0.29 18.36 -15.72
C ASN A 478 -1.06 19.29 -14.77
N LEU A 479 -0.33 20.14 -14.04
CA LEU A 479 -0.90 21.04 -13.04
C LEU A 479 -1.81 22.14 -13.62
N GLN A 480 -1.60 22.53 -14.88
CA GLN A 480 -2.44 23.54 -15.54
C GLN A 480 -3.79 22.95 -15.97
N THR A 481 -3.77 21.75 -16.56
CA THR A 481 -4.99 21.10 -17.06
C THR A 481 -5.69 20.22 -16.03
N GLN A 482 -5.00 19.89 -14.93
CA GLN A 482 -5.44 18.93 -13.91
C GLN A 482 -5.79 17.55 -14.50
N THR A 483 -5.02 17.12 -15.50
CA THR A 483 -5.18 15.81 -16.17
C THR A 483 -3.83 15.12 -16.36
N TRP A 484 -3.83 13.82 -16.64
CA TRP A 484 -2.60 13.11 -17.03
C TRP A 484 -1.94 13.74 -18.25
N ASP A 485 -0.62 13.93 -18.19
CA ASP A 485 0.16 14.51 -19.27
C ASP A 485 0.37 13.48 -20.39
N PRO A 486 -0.22 13.68 -21.59
CA PRO A 486 -0.08 12.73 -22.69
C PRO A 486 1.37 12.53 -23.15
N ARG A 487 2.26 13.51 -22.90
CA ARG A 487 3.69 13.40 -23.22
C ARG A 487 4.35 12.35 -22.33
N VAL A 488 4.08 12.39 -21.03
CA VAL A 488 4.59 11.44 -20.04
C VAL A 488 4.05 10.05 -20.34
N LEU A 489 2.73 9.92 -20.57
CA LEU A 489 2.12 8.62 -20.86
C LEU A 489 2.69 7.97 -22.12
N ARG A 490 2.86 8.73 -23.21
CA ARG A 490 3.48 8.21 -24.44
C ARG A 490 4.94 7.82 -24.25
N ALA A 491 5.71 8.64 -23.53
CA ALA A 491 7.13 8.36 -23.27
C ALA A 491 7.32 7.07 -22.46
N LEU A 492 6.46 6.84 -21.46
CA LEU A 492 6.49 5.67 -20.58
C LEU A 492 5.67 4.48 -21.10
N ARG A 493 5.01 4.62 -22.27
CA ARG A 493 4.13 3.61 -22.88
C ARG A 493 2.98 3.16 -21.98
N ILE A 494 2.49 4.06 -21.13
CA ILE A 494 1.39 3.78 -20.21
C ILE A 494 0.04 3.93 -20.94
N PRO A 495 -0.82 2.91 -20.92
CA PRO A 495 -2.13 2.98 -21.57
C PRO A 495 -3.07 3.90 -20.79
N SER A 496 -3.43 5.03 -21.39
CA SER A 496 -4.33 6.02 -20.76
C SER A 496 -5.72 5.46 -20.42
N SER A 497 -6.16 4.40 -21.11
CA SER A 497 -7.44 3.74 -20.87
C SER A 497 -7.53 3.02 -19.53
N MET A 498 -6.39 2.72 -18.87
CA MET A 498 -6.36 2.08 -17.56
C MET A 498 -6.23 3.09 -16.41
N LEU A 499 -5.89 4.35 -16.70
CA LEU A 499 -5.66 5.35 -15.66
C LEU A 499 -6.97 5.91 -15.13
N PRO A 500 -7.04 6.27 -13.83
CA PRO A 500 -8.19 6.97 -13.26
C PRO A 500 -8.49 8.28 -13.97
N ALA A 501 -9.76 8.66 -14.03
CA ALA A 501 -10.14 10.03 -14.32
C ALA A 501 -9.81 10.93 -13.12
N VAL A 502 -8.96 11.93 -13.33
CA VAL A 502 -8.57 12.90 -12.27
C VAL A 502 -9.76 13.80 -11.94
N LYS A 503 -10.08 13.95 -10.65
CA LYS A 503 -11.16 14.80 -10.13
C LYS A 503 -10.63 15.81 -9.11
N LYS A 504 -11.37 16.89 -8.90
CA LYS A 504 -11.08 17.84 -7.82
C LYS A 504 -11.41 17.19 -6.47
N PRO A 505 -10.62 17.43 -5.41
CA PRO A 505 -10.94 17.01 -4.05
C PRO A 505 -12.38 17.36 -3.65
N GLY A 506 -13.01 16.47 -2.88
CA GLY A 506 -14.42 16.61 -2.46
C GLY A 506 -15.45 16.18 -3.50
N THR A 507 -15.11 16.03 -4.79
CA THR A 507 -16.06 15.58 -5.82
C THR A 507 -16.70 14.24 -5.44
N CYS A 508 -18.04 14.16 -5.47
CA CYS A 508 -18.75 12.89 -5.29
C CYS A 508 -18.51 11.99 -6.52
N ILE A 509 -18.01 10.78 -6.28
CA ILE A 509 -17.67 9.80 -7.32
C ILE A 509 -18.66 8.64 -7.44
N GLY A 510 -19.57 8.52 -6.49
CA GLY A 510 -20.50 7.40 -6.39
C GLY A 510 -21.22 7.39 -5.04
N HIS A 511 -21.96 6.31 -4.79
CA HIS A 511 -22.64 6.11 -3.51
C HIS A 511 -22.28 4.75 -2.94
N SER A 512 -22.19 4.64 -1.62
CA SER A 512 -21.90 3.37 -0.93
C SER A 512 -22.89 2.27 -1.32
N SER A 513 -22.34 1.12 -1.72
CA SER A 513 -23.08 -0.09 -2.07
C SER A 513 -23.67 -0.75 -0.83
N ALA A 514 -24.73 -1.53 -1.04
CA ALA A 514 -25.23 -2.46 -0.03
C ALA A 514 -24.37 -3.74 -0.03
N GLY A 515 -24.45 -4.53 1.04
CA GLY A 515 -23.70 -5.80 1.16
C GLY A 515 -22.42 -5.67 1.98
N TYR A 516 -21.50 -6.62 1.82
CA TYR A 516 -20.27 -6.68 2.59
C TYR A 516 -19.20 -5.70 2.09
N ALA A 517 -19.22 -5.34 0.81
CA ALA A 517 -18.39 -4.31 0.19
C ALA A 517 -18.82 -2.89 0.57
N GLY A 518 -20.00 -2.73 1.16
CA GLY A 518 -20.38 -1.52 1.91
C GLY A 518 -19.59 -1.34 3.21
N PHE A 519 -18.75 -2.32 3.61
CA PHE A 519 -17.93 -2.35 4.82
C PHE A 519 -18.68 -2.16 6.15
N GLY A 520 -20.02 -2.23 6.15
CA GLY A 520 -20.86 -1.94 7.31
C GLY A 520 -21.29 -0.48 7.44
N LEU A 521 -21.03 0.35 6.43
CA LEU A 521 -21.64 1.68 6.30
C LEU A 521 -23.07 1.57 5.74
N PRO A 522 -23.94 2.58 6.00
CA PRO A 522 -25.24 2.63 5.37
C PRO A 522 -25.08 2.77 3.84
N ALA A 523 -25.97 2.12 3.09
CA ALA A 523 -26.00 2.21 1.64
C ALA A 523 -26.49 3.59 1.17
N ASN A 524 -26.21 3.89 -0.10
CA ASN A 524 -26.62 5.10 -0.80
C ASN A 524 -26.13 6.40 -0.13
N LYS A 525 -24.92 6.40 0.44
CA LYS A 525 -24.27 7.62 0.95
C LYS A 525 -23.22 8.11 -0.05
N PRO A 526 -23.17 9.43 -0.32
CA PRO A 526 -22.19 10.00 -1.23
C PRO A 526 -20.77 9.68 -0.75
N VAL A 527 -19.94 9.21 -1.68
CA VAL A 527 -18.52 8.92 -1.49
C VAL A 527 -17.73 9.97 -2.25
N CYS A 528 -16.93 10.76 -1.54
CA CYS A 528 -16.02 11.73 -2.16
C CYS A 528 -14.81 11.00 -2.77
N VAL A 529 -14.23 11.60 -3.81
CA VAL A 529 -12.99 11.11 -4.41
C VAL A 529 -11.92 10.98 -3.31
N PRO A 530 -11.22 9.84 -3.22
CA PRO A 530 -10.18 9.64 -2.23
C PRO A 530 -9.01 10.60 -2.43
N MET A 531 -8.29 10.92 -1.34
CA MET A 531 -7.18 11.89 -1.35
C MET A 531 -5.94 11.35 -0.61
N GLY A 532 -4.81 12.02 -0.77
CA GLY A 532 -3.61 11.71 0.01
C GLY A 532 -3.79 11.93 1.52
N ASP A 533 -3.19 11.07 2.33
CA ASP A 533 -3.14 11.18 3.79
C ASP A 533 -2.53 12.51 4.28
N HIS A 534 -1.41 12.94 3.68
CA HIS A 534 -0.71 14.15 4.05
C HIS A 534 -1.56 15.42 3.89
N PRO A 535 -2.17 15.73 2.73
CA PRO A 535 -3.04 16.90 2.63
C PRO A 535 -4.27 16.81 3.56
N CYS A 536 -4.80 15.61 3.81
CA CYS A 536 -5.89 15.44 4.78
C CYS A 536 -5.45 15.75 6.22
N SER A 537 -4.24 15.37 6.62
CA SER A 537 -3.68 15.73 7.93
C SER A 537 -3.53 17.26 8.10
N VAL A 538 -3.14 17.97 7.04
CA VAL A 538 -3.07 19.44 7.03
C VAL A 538 -4.47 20.05 7.14
N LEU A 539 -5.46 19.50 6.43
CA LEU A 539 -6.85 19.96 6.54
C LEU A 539 -7.42 19.77 7.95
N ALA A 540 -7.13 18.64 8.60
CA ALA A 540 -7.52 18.39 9.97
C ALA A 540 -6.94 19.48 10.90
N ALA A 541 -5.64 19.77 10.78
CA ALA A 541 -4.99 20.81 11.57
C ALA A 541 -5.58 22.22 11.32
N LEU A 542 -5.88 22.56 10.06
CA LEU A 542 -6.51 23.84 9.70
C LEU A 542 -7.89 24.01 10.34
N SER A 543 -8.68 22.95 10.34
CA SER A 543 -10.08 23.00 10.76
C SER A 543 -10.22 23.18 12.29
N GLN A 544 -9.22 22.74 13.08
CA GLN A 544 -9.15 23.01 14.54
C GLN A 544 -8.89 24.47 14.89
N ARG A 545 -8.39 25.28 13.94
CA ARG A 545 -8.01 26.67 14.19
C ARG A 545 -9.08 27.68 13.78
N GLN A 546 -10.03 27.30 12.93
CA GLN A 546 -11.03 28.22 12.36
C GLN A 546 -12.06 28.77 13.38
N SER A 547 -11.93 28.46 14.67
CA SER A 547 -12.71 29.04 15.78
C SER A 547 -12.44 30.53 16.02
N GLN A 548 -11.49 31.15 15.29
CA GLN A 548 -11.25 32.60 15.32
C GLN A 548 -11.60 33.23 13.95
N PRO A 549 -12.64 34.10 13.87
CA PRO A 549 -13.05 34.71 12.61
C PRO A 549 -12.00 35.75 12.15
N GLY A 550 -11.47 35.57 10.94
CA GLY A 550 -10.68 36.60 10.24
C GLY A 550 -9.29 36.23 9.70
N SER A 551 -8.78 35.01 9.94
CA SER A 551 -7.44 34.64 9.44
C SER A 551 -7.52 33.87 8.12
N GLU A 552 -7.31 34.57 7.01
CA GLU A 552 -7.16 33.94 5.69
C GLU A 552 -5.95 32.99 5.63
N SER A 553 -6.27 31.69 5.59
CA SER A 553 -5.72 30.63 4.74
C SER A 553 -4.21 30.28 4.69
N ASN A 554 -3.33 30.96 5.43
CA ASN A 554 -1.89 30.67 5.43
C ASN A 554 -1.45 30.12 6.79
N LEU A 555 -0.93 28.89 6.80
CA LEU A 555 -0.51 28.14 7.98
C LEU A 555 0.70 27.27 7.64
N THR A 556 1.61 27.11 8.60
CA THR A 556 2.62 26.05 8.56
C THR A 556 2.26 24.92 9.54
N LEU A 557 2.19 23.69 9.07
CA LEU A 557 2.14 22.48 9.91
C LEU A 557 3.56 21.92 10.01
N VAL A 558 4.07 21.70 11.23
CA VAL A 558 5.31 20.99 11.48
C VAL A 558 5.03 19.72 12.27
N ASN A 559 5.44 18.59 11.73
CA ASN A 559 5.30 17.28 12.37
C ASN A 559 6.69 16.72 12.66
N ILE A 560 7.05 16.53 13.93
CA ILE A 560 8.28 15.84 14.32
C ILE A 560 7.90 14.59 15.12
N GLY A 561 7.86 13.46 14.42
CA GLY A 561 7.68 12.12 14.97
C GLY A 561 9.01 11.37 14.94
N THR A 562 9.04 10.16 14.39
CA THR A 562 10.29 9.43 14.11
C THR A 562 11.17 10.21 13.13
N SER A 563 10.58 10.68 12.03
CA SER A 563 11.18 11.64 11.09
C SER A 563 10.53 13.02 11.26
N ALA A 564 10.91 13.99 10.44
CA ALA A 564 10.37 15.34 10.52
C ALA A 564 9.85 15.85 9.17
N GLN A 565 8.74 16.59 9.20
CA GLN A 565 8.13 17.18 8.01
C GLN A 565 7.55 18.55 8.33
N MET A 566 7.67 19.48 7.39
CA MET A 566 7.01 20.78 7.43
C MET A 566 6.18 20.96 6.16
N ALA A 567 4.93 21.37 6.33
CA ALA A 567 4.00 21.65 5.24
C ALA A 567 3.44 23.07 5.37
N MET A 568 3.70 23.89 4.37
CA MET A 568 3.23 25.26 4.28
C MET A 568 2.02 25.32 3.34
N VAL A 569 0.92 25.92 3.79
CA VAL A 569 -0.17 26.29 2.88
C VAL A 569 0.25 27.55 2.12
N LEU A 570 0.33 27.43 0.80
CA LEU A 570 0.81 28.45 -0.13
C LEU A 570 -0.32 28.91 -1.07
N THR A 571 -0.27 30.17 -1.48
CA THR A 571 -1.13 30.71 -2.56
C THR A 571 -0.46 30.55 -3.92
N GLY A 572 -1.22 30.70 -5.02
CA GLY A 572 -0.63 30.75 -6.36
C GLY A 572 0.43 31.84 -6.51
N SER A 573 0.27 32.96 -5.80
CA SER A 573 1.27 34.06 -5.78
C SER A 573 2.58 33.65 -5.10
N ASP A 574 2.54 32.80 -4.08
CA ASP A 574 3.75 32.30 -3.41
C ASP A 574 4.49 31.29 -4.28
N VAL A 575 3.75 30.42 -4.98
CA VAL A 575 4.32 29.47 -5.93
C VAL A 575 4.92 30.17 -7.15
N ALA A 576 4.32 31.28 -7.61
CA ALA A 576 4.87 32.08 -8.70
C ALA A 576 6.25 32.68 -8.35
N LYS A 577 6.48 33.07 -7.09
CA LYS A 577 7.79 33.56 -6.62
C LYS A 577 8.89 32.51 -6.82
N LEU A 578 8.60 31.24 -6.51
CA LEU A 578 9.53 30.12 -6.72
C LEU A 578 9.87 29.88 -8.19
N SER A 579 8.88 30.08 -9.07
CA SER A 579 9.06 29.86 -10.51
C SER A 579 9.96 30.94 -11.15
N SER A 580 9.87 32.18 -10.65
CA SER A 580 10.69 33.30 -11.14
C SER A 580 12.16 33.24 -10.75
N SER A 581 12.52 32.50 -9.68
CA SER A 581 13.92 32.30 -9.27
C SER A 581 14.56 31.06 -9.91
N ALA A 582 13.75 30.08 -10.35
CA ALA A 582 14.21 28.85 -10.98
C ALA A 582 14.80 29.03 -12.40
N GLU A 583 14.56 30.18 -13.06
CA GLU A 583 15.10 30.47 -14.40
C GLU A 583 16.63 30.69 -14.40
N ASN A 584 17.28 30.83 -13.24
CA ASN A 584 18.73 31.06 -13.11
C ASN A 584 19.58 29.84 -12.71
N THR A 585 18.99 28.68 -12.42
CA THR A 585 19.73 27.48 -11.96
C THR A 585 19.34 26.24 -12.74
N SER A 586 19.86 26.13 -13.96
CA SER A 586 19.52 25.08 -14.93
C SER A 586 20.19 23.71 -14.69
N GLN A 587 20.64 23.38 -13.46
CA GLN A 587 21.32 22.10 -13.19
C GLN A 587 20.90 21.33 -11.92
N ASP A 588 20.12 21.90 -10.99
CA ASP A 588 19.86 21.26 -9.67
C ASP A 588 18.40 20.88 -9.37
N GLN A 589 17.50 20.88 -10.36
CA GLN A 589 16.06 20.59 -10.09
C GLN A 589 15.77 19.16 -9.58
N ASP A 590 16.70 18.22 -9.70
CA ASP A 590 16.50 16.85 -9.19
C ASP A 590 16.87 16.68 -7.70
N ASN A 591 17.47 17.69 -7.04
CA ASN A 591 17.94 17.63 -5.65
C ASN A 591 17.21 18.57 -4.67
N SER A 592 16.01 19.03 -5.01
CA SER A 592 15.22 19.86 -4.09
C SER A 592 14.63 19.03 -2.94
N SER A 593 15.05 19.31 -1.70
CA SER A 593 14.41 18.84 -0.46
C SER A 593 13.02 19.45 -0.22
N PHE A 594 12.56 20.34 -1.11
CA PHE A 594 11.26 21.02 -1.05
C PHE A 594 10.39 20.66 -2.25
N GLU A 595 9.15 20.27 -1.99
CA GLU A 595 8.18 19.92 -3.03
C GLU A 595 6.95 20.81 -2.93
N VAL A 596 6.47 21.30 -4.08
CA VAL A 596 5.18 22.00 -4.15
C VAL A 596 4.13 21.06 -4.73
N ARG A 597 3.06 20.83 -3.98
CA ARG A 597 1.96 19.92 -4.33
C ARG A 597 0.64 20.69 -4.45
N PRO A 598 -0.30 20.27 -5.30
CA PRO A 598 -1.69 20.73 -5.22
C PRO A 598 -2.25 20.51 -3.82
N PHE A 599 -3.09 21.43 -3.35
CA PHE A 599 -3.82 21.25 -2.10
C PHE A 599 -5.33 21.11 -2.36
N LEU A 600 -6.10 20.82 -1.29
CA LEU A 600 -7.52 20.48 -1.36
C LEU A 600 -8.42 21.66 -1.76
N PHE A 601 -7.89 22.88 -1.77
CA PHE A 601 -8.60 24.10 -2.11
C PHE A 601 -8.10 24.68 -3.44
N GLU A 602 -8.98 25.40 -4.13
CA GLU A 602 -8.63 26.11 -5.36
C GLU A 602 -7.60 27.22 -5.09
N ASP A 603 -6.63 27.37 -5.99
CA ASP A 603 -5.49 28.29 -5.84
C ASP A 603 -4.75 28.16 -4.49
N ARG A 604 -4.65 26.94 -3.97
CA ARG A 604 -3.82 26.59 -2.82
C ARG A 604 -2.92 25.40 -3.11
N PHE A 605 -1.75 25.45 -2.50
CA PHE A 605 -0.68 24.46 -2.66
C PHE A 605 -0.08 24.12 -1.30
N LEU A 606 0.55 22.95 -1.22
CA LEU A 606 1.39 22.57 -0.08
C LEU A 606 2.85 22.62 -0.48
N GLY A 607 3.61 23.50 0.15
CA GLY A 607 5.07 23.48 0.13
C GLY A 607 5.59 22.55 1.22
N VAL A 608 6.25 21.47 0.86
CA VAL A 608 6.61 20.39 1.78
C VAL A 608 8.12 20.23 1.85
N ALA A 609 8.68 20.41 3.04
CA ALA A 609 10.03 19.99 3.41
C ALA A 609 9.93 18.69 4.22
N ALA A 610 10.69 17.66 3.86
CA ALA A 610 10.64 16.37 4.53
C ALA A 610 12.04 15.85 4.85
N SER A 611 12.39 15.81 6.14
CA SER A 611 13.67 15.32 6.64
C SER A 611 13.55 13.86 7.11
N LEU A 612 14.60 13.07 6.86
CA LEU A 612 14.74 11.74 7.45
C LEU A 612 15.13 11.80 8.95
N SER A 613 15.63 12.95 9.40
CA SER A 613 16.05 13.21 10.77
C SER A 613 14.95 13.90 11.56
N GLY A 614 14.53 13.26 12.66
CA GLY A 614 13.53 13.76 13.58
C GLY A 614 13.78 13.19 14.98
N GLY A 615 12.74 12.60 15.57
CA GLY A 615 12.84 11.92 16.85
C GLY A 615 13.79 10.71 16.84
N ASN A 616 14.01 10.07 15.67
CA ASN A 616 14.98 8.99 15.52
C ASN A 616 16.42 9.42 15.88
N THR A 617 16.83 10.62 15.49
CA THR A 617 18.17 11.15 15.78
C THR A 617 18.30 11.48 17.27
N PHE A 618 17.24 11.98 17.90
CA PHE A 618 17.24 12.20 19.35
C PHE A 618 17.20 10.88 20.14
N ALA A 619 16.43 9.90 19.68
CA ALA A 619 16.39 8.55 20.24
C ALA A 619 17.76 7.87 20.13
N TRP A 620 18.44 8.01 18.99
CA TRP A 620 19.82 7.57 18.84
C TRP A 620 20.72 8.20 19.90
N LEU A 621 20.63 9.52 20.15
CA LEU A 621 21.42 10.17 21.19
C LEU A 621 21.14 9.55 22.57
N VAL A 622 19.87 9.32 22.92
CA VAL A 622 19.48 8.64 24.18
C VAL A 622 20.13 7.25 24.29
N GLN A 623 20.07 6.46 23.21
CA GLN A 623 20.70 5.14 23.17
C GLN A 623 22.22 5.20 23.31
N GLN A 624 22.89 6.21 22.73
CA GLN A 624 24.33 6.39 22.93
C GLN A 624 24.69 6.68 24.38
N TRP A 625 23.89 7.49 25.08
CA TRP A 625 24.10 7.73 26.51
C TRP A 625 23.89 6.48 27.37
N GLN A 626 22.89 5.66 27.05
CA GLN A 626 22.69 4.37 27.71
C GLN A 626 23.89 3.46 27.51
N GLN A 627 24.38 3.34 26.27
CA GLN A 627 25.56 2.54 25.94
C GLN A 627 26.81 3.03 26.69
N TRP A 628 27.06 4.34 26.78
CA TRP A 628 28.21 4.85 27.54
C TRP A 628 28.10 4.61 29.05
N ILE A 629 26.89 4.66 29.63
CA ILE A 629 26.67 4.30 31.04
C ILE A 629 27.03 2.83 31.27
N GLU A 630 26.66 1.96 30.34
CA GLU A 630 27.00 0.54 30.36
C GLU A 630 28.50 0.28 30.21
N GLU A 631 29.15 0.90 29.23
CA GLU A 631 30.59 0.80 29.00
C GLU A 631 31.41 1.27 30.22
N MET A 632 30.91 2.27 30.94
CA MET A 632 31.53 2.79 32.17
C MET A 632 31.21 1.94 33.41
N GLY A 633 30.39 0.90 33.29
CA GLY A 633 30.01 0.01 34.39
C GLY A 633 29.11 0.68 35.44
N LEU A 634 28.34 1.69 35.05
CA LEU A 634 27.45 2.45 35.94
C LEU A 634 26.02 1.90 35.96
N THR A 635 25.70 0.90 35.13
CA THR A 635 24.44 0.16 35.19
C THR A 635 24.47 -0.92 36.26
N GLN A 636 23.37 -1.07 37.00
CA GLN A 636 23.18 -2.23 37.87
C GLN A 636 22.84 -3.45 37.01
N ALA A 637 23.54 -4.57 37.24
CA ALA A 637 23.26 -5.86 36.62
C ALA A 637 21.92 -6.43 37.14
N ASN A 638 20.79 -5.86 36.74
CA ASN A 638 19.48 -6.48 36.92
C ASN A 638 19.16 -7.27 35.65
N ASN A 639 19.50 -8.55 35.68
CA ASN A 639 19.36 -9.46 34.53
C ASN A 639 17.93 -9.94 34.25
N ASP A 640 16.89 -9.39 34.90
CA ASP A 640 15.49 -9.80 34.66
C ASP A 640 14.52 -8.62 34.86
N GLY A 641 14.76 -7.48 34.21
CA GLY A 641 13.94 -6.27 34.35
C GLY A 641 12.63 -6.32 33.55
N ASP A 642 11.51 -6.03 34.21
CA ASP A 642 10.21 -5.77 33.59
C ASP A 642 10.33 -4.76 32.43
N GLU A 643 9.71 -5.03 31.28
CA GLU A 643 9.71 -4.11 30.11
C GLU A 643 9.27 -2.70 30.50
N GLU A 644 8.35 -2.59 31.46
CA GLU A 644 7.86 -1.33 32.02
C GLU A 644 8.95 -0.53 32.73
N GLN A 645 9.84 -1.20 33.47
CA GLN A 645 10.93 -0.54 34.19
C GLN A 645 12.02 -0.04 33.24
N ALA A 646 12.31 -0.80 32.17
CA ALA A 646 13.21 -0.37 31.11
C ALA A 646 12.66 0.87 30.37
N ALA A 647 11.37 0.87 30.02
CA ALA A 647 10.70 2.00 29.39
C ALA A 647 10.67 3.24 30.31
N GLN A 648 10.47 3.05 31.61
CA GLN A 648 10.52 4.14 32.59
C GLN A 648 11.92 4.77 32.65
N LEU A 649 12.97 3.95 32.76
CA LEU A 649 14.35 4.43 32.78
C LEU A 649 14.71 5.19 31.50
N GLU A 650 14.31 4.67 30.33
CA GLU A 650 14.49 5.36 29.06
C GLU A 650 13.82 6.74 29.10
N GLY A 651 12.56 6.81 29.57
CA GLY A 651 11.82 8.06 29.75
C GLY A 651 12.53 9.07 30.67
N GLU A 652 13.15 8.61 31.76
CA GLU A 652 13.94 9.45 32.67
C GLU A 652 15.18 10.03 31.98
N ILE A 653 15.84 9.25 31.11
CA ILE A 653 17.00 9.71 30.34
C ILE A 653 16.58 10.77 29.33
N TYR A 654 15.47 10.58 28.60
CA TYR A 654 14.90 11.61 27.73
C TYR A 654 14.68 12.92 28.50
N ALA A 655 13.94 12.84 29.63
CA ALA A 655 13.64 14.01 30.45
C ALA A 655 14.91 14.70 30.97
N ARG A 656 15.93 13.93 31.34
CA ARG A 656 17.20 14.46 31.84
C ARG A 656 17.99 15.19 30.74
N LEU A 657 18.12 14.60 29.55
CA LEU A 657 18.83 15.23 28.43
C LEU A 657 18.13 16.52 27.99
N ILE A 658 16.79 16.50 27.90
CA ILE A 658 16.00 17.69 27.57
C ILE A 658 16.23 18.78 28.64
N GLY A 659 16.12 18.44 29.92
CA GLY A 659 16.32 19.40 31.02
C GLY A 659 17.73 19.98 31.09
N LEU A 660 18.76 19.19 30.76
CA LEU A 660 20.14 19.68 30.64
C LEU A 660 20.34 20.58 29.42
N GLY A 661 19.74 20.25 28.28
CA GLY A 661 19.83 21.08 27.08
C GLY A 661 19.11 22.42 27.24
N LEU A 662 18.02 22.49 28.01
CA LEU A 662 17.34 23.77 28.32
C LEU A 662 18.24 24.73 29.11
N GLN A 663 19.28 24.23 29.77
CA GLN A 663 20.27 25.06 30.47
C GLN A 663 21.41 25.53 29.55
N ARG A 664 21.42 25.10 28.28
CA ARG A 664 22.49 25.29 27.30
C ARG A 664 21.98 25.73 25.92
N GLU A 665 20.84 26.44 25.88
CA GLU A 665 20.19 26.88 24.64
C GLU A 665 21.05 27.87 23.80
N ASP A 666 22.09 28.44 24.40
CA ASP A 666 23.06 29.39 23.83
C ASP A 666 24.37 28.73 23.39
N THR A 667 24.47 27.40 23.46
CA THR A 667 25.69 26.67 23.07
C THR A 667 26.16 27.03 21.66
N GLU A 668 27.49 27.16 21.50
CA GLU A 668 28.13 27.42 20.20
C GLU A 668 28.27 26.15 19.33
N LEU A 669 28.05 24.96 19.92
CA LEU A 669 28.12 23.69 19.18
C LEU A 669 27.07 23.64 18.07
N THR A 670 27.46 23.31 16.85
CA THR A 670 26.50 23.07 15.77
C THR A 670 26.43 21.57 15.49
N PHE A 671 25.23 21.00 15.50
CA PHE A 671 24.99 19.60 15.18
C PHE A 671 24.24 19.52 13.84
N VAL A 672 24.83 18.88 12.83
CA VAL A 672 24.16 18.53 11.58
C VAL A 672 23.53 17.14 11.75
N PRO A 673 22.19 17.02 11.78
CA PRO A 673 21.51 15.82 12.28
C PRO A 673 21.34 14.69 11.24
N THR A 674 21.98 14.79 10.08
CA THR A 674 21.80 13.91 8.91
C THR A 674 22.54 12.57 9.06
N LEU A 675 22.44 11.93 10.23
CA LEU A 675 23.14 10.67 10.55
C LEU A 675 22.72 9.49 9.66
N ASN A 676 21.51 9.55 9.09
CA ASN A 676 20.94 8.52 8.20
C ASN A 676 20.90 8.99 6.73
N GLY A 677 21.68 10.01 6.36
CA GLY A 677 21.49 10.73 5.10
C GLY A 677 20.22 11.59 5.10
N GLU A 678 19.94 12.18 3.95
CA GLU A 678 18.71 12.92 3.67
C GLU A 678 18.08 12.53 2.34
N ARG A 679 16.82 12.91 2.12
CA ARG A 679 16.08 12.52 0.89
C ARG A 679 16.73 13.04 -0.39
N ALA A 680 17.26 14.26 -0.36
CA ALA A 680 17.96 14.86 -1.49
C ALA A 680 19.43 14.45 -1.58
N ASP A 681 20.01 13.99 -0.47
CA ASP A 681 21.40 13.53 -0.39
C ASP A 681 21.50 12.33 0.56
N PRO A 682 21.27 11.10 0.05
CA PRO A 682 21.32 9.88 0.85
C PRO A 682 22.70 9.59 1.46
N ASP A 683 23.76 10.14 0.88
CA ASP A 683 25.14 9.96 1.33
C ASP A 683 25.56 11.04 2.36
N ALA A 684 24.67 11.98 2.68
CA ALA A 684 24.91 12.99 3.72
C ALA A 684 25.25 12.33 5.06
N THR A 685 26.20 12.90 5.78
CA THR A 685 26.62 12.42 7.10
C THR A 685 26.40 13.49 8.14
N GLY A 686 26.08 13.09 9.37
CA GLY A 686 25.97 14.03 10.48
C GLY A 686 27.33 14.48 11.00
N SER A 687 27.38 15.65 11.63
CA SER A 687 28.62 16.20 12.19
C SER A 687 28.34 17.10 13.40
N ILE A 688 29.35 17.25 14.27
CA ILE A 688 29.34 18.27 15.32
C ILE A 688 30.54 19.19 15.11
N THR A 689 30.30 20.49 15.02
CA THR A 689 31.32 21.51 14.78
C THR A 689 31.35 22.55 15.91
N ASN A 690 32.39 23.39 15.92
CA ASN A 690 32.68 24.39 16.98
C ASN A 690 32.96 23.80 18.37
N LEU A 691 33.54 22.60 18.40
CA LEU A 691 33.94 21.95 19.65
C LEU A 691 35.08 22.71 20.35
N ARG A 692 34.90 22.95 21.64
CA ARG A 692 35.89 23.51 22.56
C ARG A 692 35.89 22.67 23.85
N MET A 693 36.95 22.81 24.65
CA MET A 693 37.07 22.08 25.92
C MET A 693 35.95 22.37 26.93
N ASN A 694 35.21 23.47 26.77
CA ASN A 694 34.23 23.96 27.74
C ASN A 694 32.76 23.90 27.27
N ASN A 695 32.48 23.43 26.06
CA ASN A 695 31.12 23.39 25.49
C ASN A 695 30.70 21.98 25.02
N TRP A 696 31.18 20.92 25.69
CA TRP A 696 30.92 19.52 25.35
C TRP A 696 30.12 18.76 26.43
N SER A 697 29.22 19.43 27.14
CA SER A 697 28.36 18.75 28.11
C SER A 697 27.21 17.99 27.42
N MET A 698 26.58 17.07 28.16
CA MET A 698 25.30 16.44 27.75
C MET A 698 24.27 17.49 27.29
N GLY A 699 24.19 18.60 28.03
CA GLY A 699 23.28 19.70 27.70
C GLY A 699 23.66 20.40 26.40
N ASP A 700 24.95 20.65 26.16
CA ASP A 700 25.43 21.27 24.92
C ASP A 700 25.08 20.41 23.70
N ILE A 701 25.35 19.09 23.77
CA ILE A 701 25.07 18.17 22.66
C ILE A 701 23.56 18.04 22.43
N SER A 702 22.75 17.93 23.50
CA SER A 702 21.29 17.84 23.39
C SER A 702 20.68 19.10 22.79
N ALA A 703 21.10 20.28 23.26
CA ALA A 703 20.66 21.56 22.72
C ALA A 703 21.09 21.75 21.26
N ALA A 704 22.36 21.45 20.93
CA ALA A 704 22.87 21.54 19.57
C ALA A 704 22.12 20.60 18.61
N LEU A 705 21.81 19.37 19.04
CA LEU A 705 21.05 18.41 18.23
C LEU A 705 19.61 18.89 17.97
N CYS A 706 18.88 19.31 19.00
CA CYS A 706 17.51 19.81 18.84
C CYS A 706 17.48 21.07 17.96
N ARG A 707 18.43 21.99 18.13
CA ARG A 707 18.60 23.14 17.22
C ARG A 707 18.87 22.68 15.79
N GLY A 708 19.81 21.74 15.63
CA GLY A 708 20.16 21.16 14.34
C GLY A 708 19.00 20.51 13.60
N LEU A 709 18.12 19.77 14.31
CA LEU A 709 16.90 19.19 13.73
C LEU A 709 15.95 20.25 13.19
N VAL A 710 15.75 21.33 13.93
CA VAL A 710 14.94 22.47 13.48
C VAL A 710 15.62 23.19 12.32
N ASP A 711 16.90 23.50 12.43
CA ASP A 711 17.64 24.22 11.40
C ASP A 711 17.70 23.45 10.09
N ASN A 712 17.86 22.13 10.14
CA ASN A 712 17.82 21.24 8.97
C ASN A 712 16.49 21.33 8.23
N LEU A 713 15.35 21.28 8.94
CA LEU A 713 14.03 21.43 8.32
C LEU A 713 13.87 22.79 7.62
N PHE A 714 14.28 23.87 8.27
CA PHE A 714 14.15 25.20 7.68
C PHE A 714 15.15 25.44 6.55
N ALA A 715 16.34 24.82 6.58
CA ALA A 715 17.31 24.91 5.49
C ALA A 715 16.78 24.29 4.19
N MET A 716 15.83 23.35 4.28
CA MET A 716 15.13 22.81 3.12
C MET A 716 14.13 23.79 2.50
N ILE A 717 13.73 24.85 3.20
CA ILE A 717 12.73 25.80 2.71
C ILE A 717 13.42 26.84 1.82
N PRO A 718 12.92 27.07 0.59
CA PRO A 718 13.44 28.10 -0.29
C PRO A 718 13.52 29.47 0.38
N THR A 719 14.60 30.21 0.10
CA THR A 719 14.88 31.52 0.71
C THR A 719 13.72 32.50 0.54
N GLU A 720 13.02 32.43 -0.60
CA GLU A 720 11.87 33.26 -0.95
C GLU A 720 10.65 33.01 -0.04
N LEU A 721 10.55 31.80 0.53
CA LEU A 721 9.46 31.41 1.42
C LEU A 721 9.81 31.50 2.91
N GLN A 722 11.09 31.64 3.27
CA GLN A 722 11.49 31.74 4.69
C GLN A 722 10.80 32.91 5.44
N PRO A 723 10.66 34.12 4.86
CA PRO A 723 9.92 35.20 5.52
C PRO A 723 8.45 34.85 5.79
N LEU A 724 7.84 34.03 4.91
CA LEU A 724 6.46 33.60 5.04
C LEU A 724 6.30 32.63 6.22
N VAL A 725 7.20 31.65 6.37
CA VAL A 725 7.18 30.68 7.49
C VAL A 725 7.20 31.39 8.83
N SER A 726 8.10 32.37 8.99
CA SER A 726 8.26 33.09 10.27
C SER A 726 7.05 33.92 10.66
N MET A 727 6.23 34.35 9.69
CA MET A 727 5.05 35.17 9.91
C MET A 727 3.76 34.36 10.03
N GLN A 728 3.74 33.13 9.50
CA GLN A 728 2.57 32.27 9.56
C GLN A 728 2.38 31.68 10.97
N PRO A 729 1.12 31.51 11.41
CA PRO A 729 0.84 30.63 12.54
C PRO A 729 1.35 29.23 12.24
N MET A 730 1.91 28.58 13.27
CA MET A 730 2.48 27.25 13.17
C MET A 730 1.71 26.28 14.06
N ILE A 731 1.30 25.14 13.50
CA ILE A 731 0.78 24.02 14.28
C ILE A 731 1.88 22.97 14.38
N GLY A 732 2.21 22.57 15.61
CA GLY A 732 3.19 21.55 15.91
C GLY A 732 2.52 20.24 16.30
N THR A 733 2.84 19.15 15.59
CA THR A 733 2.38 17.79 15.89
C THR A 733 3.56 16.82 16.00
N GLY A 734 3.26 15.58 16.41
CA GLY A 734 4.21 14.48 16.47
C GLY A 734 4.81 14.30 17.86
N ASN A 735 4.94 13.05 18.28
CA ASN A 735 5.31 12.71 19.65
C ASN A 735 6.68 13.28 20.08
N ALA A 736 7.65 13.34 19.17
CA ALA A 736 8.95 13.90 19.49
C ALA A 736 8.84 15.40 19.76
N LEU A 737 8.10 16.16 18.95
CA LEU A 737 7.87 17.59 19.19
C LEU A 737 7.06 17.83 20.47
N VAL A 738 5.93 17.13 20.63
CA VAL A 738 5.00 17.37 21.75
C VAL A 738 5.64 17.06 23.10
N ARG A 739 6.54 16.08 23.17
CA ARG A 739 7.20 15.65 24.43
C ARG A 739 8.58 16.28 24.66
N ASN A 740 9.10 17.06 23.71
CA ASN A 740 10.44 17.65 23.80
C ASN A 740 10.38 19.19 23.80
N GLU A 741 10.50 19.77 24.98
CA GLU A 741 10.46 21.22 25.18
C GLU A 741 11.62 21.96 24.46
N LEU A 742 12.77 21.31 24.23
CA LEU A 742 13.86 21.92 23.44
C LEU A 742 13.45 22.13 21.98
N LEU A 743 12.84 21.13 21.34
CA LEU A 743 12.35 21.26 19.97
C LEU A 743 11.32 22.38 19.87
N GLN A 744 10.40 22.45 20.84
CA GLN A 744 9.40 23.51 20.93
C GLN A 744 10.06 24.89 21.04
N ARG A 745 11.06 25.04 21.93
CA ARG A 745 11.78 26.29 22.14
C ARG A 745 12.54 26.74 20.89
N PHE A 746 13.23 25.84 20.20
CA PHE A 746 13.95 26.18 18.98
C PHE A 746 13.00 26.51 17.83
N LEU A 747 11.85 25.85 17.70
CA LEU A 747 10.82 26.24 16.73
C LEU A 747 10.25 27.63 17.02
N GLN A 748 9.92 27.91 18.29
CA GLN A 748 9.41 29.23 18.71
C GLN A 748 10.36 30.37 18.33
N ARG A 749 11.68 30.14 18.39
CA ARG A 749 12.70 31.13 17.98
C ARG A 749 12.72 31.43 16.48
N ARG A 750 12.15 30.54 15.64
CA ARG A 750 12.06 30.74 14.18
C ARG A 750 10.84 31.58 13.78
N LEU A 751 9.89 31.78 14.69
CA LEU A 751 8.68 32.55 14.48
C LEU A 751 8.88 34.01 14.91
N ALA A 752 8.30 34.94 14.16
CA ALA A 752 8.29 36.35 14.52
C ALA A 752 7.51 36.59 15.84
N GLN A 753 6.48 35.78 16.09
CA GLN A 753 5.75 35.73 17.35
C GLN A 753 5.86 34.31 17.94
N PRO A 754 6.62 34.11 19.04
CA PRO A 754 6.77 32.79 19.67
C PRO A 754 5.45 32.14 20.07
N GLN A 755 4.43 32.93 20.42
CA GLN A 755 3.09 32.44 20.74
C GLN A 755 2.31 31.90 19.52
N GLY A 756 2.86 32.07 18.30
CA GLY A 756 2.29 31.55 17.08
C GLY A 756 2.45 30.04 16.91
N LEU A 757 3.24 29.36 17.75
CA LEU A 757 3.32 27.90 17.79
C LEU A 757 2.21 27.33 18.67
N HIS A 758 1.35 26.51 18.08
CA HIS A 758 0.28 25.80 18.79
C HIS A 758 0.52 24.29 18.68
N LEU A 759 0.71 23.64 19.82
CA LEU A 759 0.91 22.19 19.86
C LEU A 759 -0.43 21.47 19.85
N GLN A 760 -0.50 20.39 19.08
CA GLN A 760 -1.63 19.49 19.02
C GLN A 760 -1.12 18.06 19.21
N THR A 761 -1.89 17.25 19.94
CA THR A 761 -1.54 15.86 20.22
C THR A 761 -1.58 14.99 18.97
N ALA A 762 -2.46 15.30 18.00
CA ALA A 762 -2.46 14.70 16.66
C ALA A 762 -3.27 15.53 15.64
N ALA A 763 -2.84 15.51 14.38
CA ALA A 763 -3.64 15.91 13.22
C ALA A 763 -4.06 14.64 12.46
N ASP A 764 -5.24 14.11 12.77
CA ASP A 764 -5.72 12.85 12.22
C ASP A 764 -6.19 13.02 10.77
N ALA A 765 -5.51 12.36 9.82
CA ALA A 765 -5.86 12.39 8.41
C ALA A 765 -7.29 11.90 8.15
N ALA A 766 -7.78 10.93 8.93
CA ALA A 766 -9.16 10.44 8.82
C ALA A 766 -10.18 11.55 9.13
N VAL A 767 -9.87 12.44 10.08
CA VAL A 767 -10.71 13.62 10.37
C VAL A 767 -10.70 14.57 9.17
N GLY A 768 -9.53 14.86 8.59
CA GLY A 768 -9.44 15.66 7.38
C GLY A 768 -10.25 15.09 6.21
N ALA A 769 -10.17 13.78 6.00
CA ALA A 769 -10.97 13.08 5.00
C ALA A 769 -12.47 13.25 5.28
N ALA A 770 -12.92 13.06 6.53
CA ALA A 770 -14.32 13.22 6.94
C ALA A 770 -14.87 14.64 6.66
N LEU A 771 -14.03 15.68 6.76
CA LEU A 771 -14.44 17.07 6.57
C LEU A 771 -14.50 17.49 5.11
N THR A 772 -13.83 16.77 4.21
CA THR A 772 -13.73 17.10 2.79
C THR A 772 -15.09 17.27 2.09
N PRO A 773 -16.13 16.45 2.34
CA PRO A 773 -17.47 16.68 1.79
C PRO A 773 -18.02 18.09 2.07
N SER A 774 -17.65 18.70 3.20
CA SER A 774 -18.11 20.03 3.60
C SER A 774 -17.41 21.17 2.83
N LEU A 775 -16.32 20.86 2.12
CA LEU A 775 -15.62 21.80 1.24
C LEU A 775 -16.47 22.23 0.03
N LEU A 776 -17.44 21.40 -0.38
CA LEU A 776 -18.32 21.68 -1.52
C LEU A 776 -19.42 22.70 -1.21
N ASP A 777 -19.82 22.83 0.06
CA ASP A 777 -20.92 23.71 0.48
C ASP A 777 -20.47 25.15 0.76
N GLY A 778 -19.18 25.46 0.57
CA GLY A 778 -18.61 26.79 0.82
C GLY A 778 -18.67 27.25 2.29
N ARG A 779 -18.96 26.34 3.22
CA ARG A 779 -19.02 26.62 4.66
C ARG A 779 -17.79 26.00 5.35
N PRO A 780 -16.87 26.81 5.92
CA PRO A 780 -15.79 26.28 6.74
C PRO A 780 -16.37 25.54 7.95
N VAL A 781 -16.06 24.25 8.08
CA VAL A 781 -16.37 23.47 9.28
C VAL A 781 -15.29 23.75 10.32
N VAL A 782 -15.67 24.46 11.37
CA VAL A 782 -14.83 24.69 12.54
C VAL A 782 -14.86 23.43 13.40
N LEU A 783 -13.70 22.86 13.75
CA LEU A 783 -13.61 21.77 14.73
C LEU A 783 -13.55 22.35 16.15
N ASN A 784 -14.50 22.00 17.01
CA ASN A 784 -14.37 22.10 18.47
C ASN A 784 -13.75 20.79 18.95
N VAL A 785 -12.45 20.81 19.21
CA VAL A 785 -11.72 19.69 19.84
C VAL A 785 -11.69 19.88 21.34
#